data_AF-A0A7C3B8A4-F1
#
_entry.id   AF-A0A7C3B8A4-F1
#
_cell.length_a   1.000
_cell.length_b   1.000
_cell.length_c   1.000
_cell.angle_alpha   90.00
_cell.angle_beta   90.00
_cell.angle_gamma   90.00
#
_symmetry.space_group_name_H-M   'P 1'
#
loop_
_entity.id
_entity.type
_entity.pdbx_description
1 polymer ?
#
loop_
_entity_poly.entity_id
_entity_poly.type
_entity_poly.pdbx_seq_one_letter_code
_entity_poly.pdbx_strand_id
1 'polypeptide(L)'
;MPIFDEGVLHLAQDAAGRLYAVEARNGLFRLDHRGRWERIREEPRALTVDVSPDGSLILLGTAGHGLWISWDHGDHWRQVSEFEGEYIAALLVDQETGQRACVGTSTHVYCSEDAGRTWRLASSLDKRAYSFVMTPDGALYAGLEGAVARSEDYGQTWVLSGEGLPRDAIVLGLAIVEEASGKSMLYAATRGGVYRSTDQGKTWQRCGRGPGRVVVRALAGDERIGLVAATPLGLYRRAPAGEAWLPTARELGYRHFYALARDGATYTIYAGTESGLSRSTDGGRTWEEASSTPTPRGIVGLLTDPAAPHHLFARLAFERVYESQDEGQTWEARWDGMEVHHVVLSMARSPSGELFAGTQDGLFQWDPKEKRWQREPLPFSDESVFAIAFSPDGTSRYLGTTRGIWTDANGGRWHRCAPEVIKDTVTSLVILPDGRIYAGTMYAGLYQSCDQGMTWYRISGIPADATVNDLLIDPVEGRIYVATDRGLFRGPDAECPLREAPLRMGRRARMDSWTALMRSFSRSLPYPQIRLLPAAHTLRPDDTLLREAQEIGFQAIVQVFPWQEIEPLPGDWYWEYPDFLVQAADYYGLDLIVRLDHPPTWAREDGDFPFNVEAYLKFVGTVARRYQGRIRAYIIWNEPNLASEWGAPPDPSAYTRLLQLAYQAIKREDPLALVVSAGLAPTNEQSDQAMDDRVFLEGMYQAGARPFFDALGAHPYGFAYPPDDSHGAHEGLNMSRILDLRAVMAAHGDGAKPIWATEIGWTTHGVGEHAWLTVTLEEQADYLARAWWKAYHEWPWLRVFTVWNLSRGAPEEDEKFGYSLLFRDGRPKPVCQALRDTFASIVSRRYSIPDPWWMLLETLGFDSSPIHVLARDIEIHLGDNE
;
A
#
# COMPACT_ATOMS: atom_id res chain seq x y z
N MET A 1 12.09 11.01 -1.71
CA MET A 1 11.45 12.15 -1.00
C MET A 1 10.20 12.56 -1.75
N PRO A 2 9.00 12.49 -1.17
CA PRO A 2 7.77 12.92 -1.85
C PRO A 2 7.59 14.46 -1.77
N ILE A 3 7.27 15.16 -2.89
CA ILE A 3 7.00 16.64 -3.03
C ILE A 3 5.51 17.04 -3.22
N PHE A 4 4.91 17.72 -2.23
CA PHE A 4 3.48 17.78 -1.85
C PHE A 4 2.40 17.90 -2.93
N ASP A 5 1.30 17.16 -2.71
CA ASP A 5 -0.03 17.44 -3.26
C ASP A 5 -0.46 18.86 -2.87
N GLU A 6 -1.31 19.47 -3.70
CA GLU A 6 -1.86 20.83 -3.62
C GLU A 6 -2.15 21.29 -2.18
N GLY A 7 -1.13 21.85 -1.55
CA GLY A 7 -1.12 22.04 -0.13
C GLY A 7 -0.14 23.13 0.23
N VAL A 8 -0.57 23.96 1.18
CA VAL A 8 0.33 24.88 1.85
C VAL A 8 1.33 24.04 2.64
N LEU A 9 2.58 24.03 2.18
CA LEU A 9 3.68 23.30 2.80
C LEU A 9 4.15 23.93 4.09
N HIS A 10 4.14 25.25 4.08
CA HIS A 10 4.71 26.06 5.12
C HIS A 10 3.95 27.38 5.15
N LEU A 11 3.60 27.77 6.36
CA LEU A 11 3.08 29.10 6.65
C LEU A 11 4.18 29.87 7.37
N ALA A 12 4.34 31.13 6.99
CA ALA A 12 5.10 32.08 7.77
C ALA A 12 4.26 33.32 8.01
N GLN A 13 4.58 34.05 9.07
CA GLN A 13 3.90 35.28 9.43
C GLN A 13 4.95 36.28 9.87
N ASP A 14 4.82 37.52 9.40
CA ASP A 14 5.64 38.62 9.92
C ASP A 14 4.97 39.33 11.10
N ALA A 15 5.69 40.24 11.76
CA ALA A 15 5.19 40.90 12.98
C ALA A 15 3.98 41.82 12.72
N ALA A 16 3.74 42.22 11.47
CA ALA A 16 2.55 42.98 11.08
C ALA A 16 1.32 42.08 10.86
N GLY A 17 1.47 40.76 11.02
CA GLY A 17 0.42 39.77 10.83
C GLY A 17 0.19 39.37 9.37
N ARG A 18 1.05 39.80 8.43
CA ARG A 18 0.93 39.37 7.03
C ARG A 18 1.32 37.91 6.93
N LEU A 19 0.47 37.13 6.26
CA LEU A 19 0.66 35.69 6.11
C LEU A 19 1.31 35.37 4.77
N TYR A 20 2.23 34.41 4.81
CA TYR A 20 2.93 33.85 3.67
C TYR A 20 2.66 32.36 3.60
N ALA A 21 2.43 31.83 2.40
CA ALA A 21 2.12 30.42 2.19
C ALA A 21 2.95 29.87 1.03
N VAL A 22 3.71 28.80 1.29
CA VAL A 22 4.39 28.04 0.23
C VAL A 22 3.47 26.98 -0.29
N GLU A 23 3.29 26.93 -1.60
CA GLU A 23 2.59 25.86 -2.29
C GLU A 23 3.59 25.11 -3.18
N ALA A 24 3.62 23.77 -3.07
CA ALA A 24 4.66 22.88 -3.61
C ALA A 24 4.90 22.95 -5.13
N ARG A 25 4.08 23.70 -5.87
CA ARG A 25 4.08 23.80 -7.33
C ARG A 25 3.91 25.22 -7.87
N ASN A 26 3.33 26.12 -7.07
CA ASN A 26 3.01 27.47 -7.50
C ASN A 26 3.93 28.51 -6.85
N GLY A 27 4.76 28.11 -5.88
CA GLY A 27 5.74 28.96 -5.23
C GLY A 27 5.18 29.64 -3.99
N LEU A 28 5.47 30.92 -3.82
CA LEU A 28 5.18 31.66 -2.60
C LEU A 28 4.02 32.64 -2.81
N PHE A 29 3.07 32.62 -1.87
CA PHE A 29 1.93 33.51 -1.79
C PHE A 29 1.99 34.39 -0.54
N ARG A 30 1.37 35.56 -0.61
CA ARG A 30 1.21 36.53 0.47
C ARG A 30 -0.26 36.95 0.57
N LEU A 31 -0.81 37.03 1.77
CA LEU A 31 -2.18 37.50 1.99
C LEU A 31 -2.26 39.03 1.89
N ASP A 32 -3.10 39.54 0.99
CA ASP A 32 -3.35 40.97 0.79
C ASP A 32 -4.25 41.58 1.90
N HIS A 33 -4.32 42.91 1.96
CA HIS A 33 -5.14 43.67 2.91
C HIS A 33 -6.66 43.44 2.76
N ARG A 34 -7.10 42.72 1.71
CA ARG A 34 -8.49 42.35 1.44
C ARG A 34 -8.76 40.88 1.78
N GLY A 35 -7.78 40.17 2.35
CA GLY A 35 -7.90 38.76 2.70
C GLY A 35 -7.78 37.81 1.51
N ARG A 36 -7.12 38.22 0.42
CA ARG A 36 -6.88 37.37 -0.76
C ARG A 36 -5.40 37.03 -0.92
N TRP A 37 -5.12 35.80 -1.30
CA TRP A 37 -3.75 35.36 -1.58
C TRP A 37 -3.25 35.90 -2.91
N GLU A 38 -2.13 36.61 -2.88
CA GLU A 38 -1.37 37.11 -4.01
C GLU A 38 -0.11 36.28 -4.19
N ARG A 39 0.13 35.75 -5.40
CA ARG A 39 1.36 35.02 -5.70
C ARG A 39 2.52 36.01 -5.89
N ILE A 40 3.51 35.95 -5.00
CA ILE A 40 4.69 36.84 -5.02
C ILE A 40 5.94 36.18 -5.62
N ARG A 41 5.98 34.85 -5.74
CA ARG A 41 7.05 34.13 -6.46
C ARG A 41 6.51 32.86 -7.09
N GLU A 42 6.81 32.67 -8.37
CA GLU A 42 6.65 31.38 -9.05
C GLU A 42 7.92 30.55 -8.86
N GLU A 43 7.82 29.45 -8.10
CA GLU A 43 8.92 28.51 -7.86
C GLU A 43 8.33 27.09 -7.72
N PRO A 44 8.41 26.25 -8.77
CA PRO A 44 7.72 24.96 -8.83
C PRO A 44 8.31 23.88 -7.92
N ARG A 45 9.37 24.20 -7.16
CA ARG A 45 9.97 23.30 -6.16
C ARG A 45 10.04 23.95 -4.79
N ALA A 46 9.27 24.98 -4.49
CA ALA A 46 9.23 25.60 -3.18
C ALA A 46 8.84 24.58 -2.09
N LEU A 47 9.55 24.59 -0.95
CA LEU A 47 9.36 23.66 0.17
C LEU A 47 9.02 24.35 1.49
N THR A 48 9.70 25.43 1.79
CA THR A 48 9.63 26.12 3.07
C THR A 48 9.90 27.60 2.86
N VAL A 49 9.24 28.43 3.67
CA VAL A 49 9.44 29.88 3.68
C VAL A 49 9.68 30.32 5.10
N ASP A 50 10.57 31.27 5.29
CA ASP A 50 10.61 32.04 6.52
C ASP A 50 10.82 33.53 6.19
N VAL A 51 10.27 34.40 7.03
CA VAL A 51 10.18 35.85 6.78
C VAL A 51 10.67 36.65 7.98
N SER A 52 11.30 37.79 7.72
CA SER A 52 11.69 38.71 8.79
C SER A 52 10.46 39.41 9.40
N PRO A 53 10.60 40.00 10.61
CA PRO A 53 9.50 40.70 11.28
C PRO A 53 8.89 41.84 10.49
N ASP A 54 9.70 42.57 9.74
CA ASP A 54 9.27 43.64 8.84
C ASP A 54 8.84 43.13 7.46
N GLY A 55 8.97 41.82 7.20
CA GLY A 55 8.72 41.14 5.94
C GLY A 55 9.65 41.56 4.78
N SER A 56 10.75 42.29 5.05
CA SER A 56 11.68 42.71 4.00
C SER A 56 12.51 41.54 3.49
N LEU A 57 13.03 40.70 4.38
CA LEU A 57 13.72 39.47 4.07
C LEU A 57 12.71 38.32 3.94
N ILE A 58 12.75 37.64 2.79
CA ILE A 58 11.99 36.41 2.55
C ILE A 58 12.97 35.34 2.05
N LEU A 59 13.07 34.24 2.79
CA LEU A 59 13.82 33.05 2.38
C LEU A 59 12.86 32.00 1.86
N LEU A 60 13.16 31.45 0.69
CA LEU A 60 12.37 30.40 0.05
C LEU A 60 13.28 29.22 -0.29
N GLY A 61 13.15 28.14 0.47
CA GLY A 61 13.89 26.90 0.30
C GLY A 61 13.18 26.00 -0.71
N THR A 62 13.95 25.24 -1.49
CA THR A 62 13.39 24.43 -2.57
C THR A 62 13.88 22.98 -2.56
N ALA A 63 13.14 22.11 -3.24
CA ALA A 63 13.46 20.71 -3.45
C ALA A 63 14.47 20.53 -4.60
N GLY A 64 15.66 21.12 -4.51
CA GLY A 64 16.73 20.92 -5.51
C GLY A 64 16.95 22.08 -6.49
N HIS A 65 16.35 23.25 -6.26
CA HIS A 65 16.76 24.51 -6.90
C HIS A 65 17.56 25.41 -5.92
N GLY A 66 17.89 24.92 -4.73
CA GLY A 66 18.56 25.70 -3.70
C GLY A 66 17.66 26.72 -2.99
N LEU A 67 18.25 27.88 -2.69
CA LEU A 67 17.65 28.95 -1.92
C LEU A 67 17.35 30.17 -2.80
N TRP A 68 16.13 30.68 -2.70
CA TRP A 68 15.74 31.98 -3.21
C TRP A 68 15.61 32.99 -2.07
N ILE A 69 16.03 34.23 -2.33
CA ILE A 69 15.99 35.33 -1.36
C ILE A 69 15.39 36.59 -1.98
N SER A 70 14.57 37.30 -1.22
CA SER A 70 14.09 38.65 -1.51
C SER A 70 14.40 39.56 -0.32
N TRP A 71 14.71 40.84 -0.59
CA TRP A 71 15.00 41.88 0.41
C TRP A 71 13.99 43.05 0.35
N ASP A 72 12.92 42.90 -0.41
CA ASP A 72 11.96 43.95 -0.75
C ASP A 72 10.53 43.41 -0.79
N HIS A 73 10.15 42.63 0.23
CA HIS A 73 8.78 42.11 0.39
C HIS A 73 8.30 41.19 -0.73
N GLY A 74 9.22 40.59 -1.49
CA GLY A 74 8.93 39.69 -2.60
C GLY A 74 8.87 40.37 -3.97
N ASP A 75 9.26 41.65 -4.09
CA ASP A 75 9.24 42.37 -5.37
C ASP A 75 10.37 41.91 -6.31
N HIS A 76 11.57 41.68 -5.77
CA HIS A 76 12.72 41.14 -6.50
C HIS A 76 13.33 39.92 -5.79
N TRP A 77 13.77 38.96 -6.60
CA TRP A 77 14.28 37.67 -6.14
C TRP A 77 15.66 37.37 -6.72
N ARG A 78 16.52 36.79 -5.88
CA ARG A 78 17.84 36.29 -6.25
C ARG A 78 17.98 34.83 -5.84
N GLN A 79 18.54 34.00 -6.70
CA GLN A 79 18.97 32.65 -6.34
C GLN A 79 20.37 32.72 -5.72
N VAL A 80 20.59 31.97 -4.65
CA VAL A 80 21.89 31.91 -3.96
C VAL A 80 22.72 30.77 -4.57
N SER A 81 23.83 31.14 -5.21
CA SER A 81 24.73 30.23 -5.95
C SER A 81 25.29 29.09 -5.11
N GLU A 82 25.58 29.37 -3.84
CA GLU A 82 26.16 28.44 -2.88
C GLU A 82 25.25 27.24 -2.58
N PHE A 83 23.95 27.35 -2.90
CA PHE A 83 22.96 26.30 -2.69
C PHE A 83 22.36 25.78 -3.98
N GLU A 84 22.89 26.13 -5.15
CA GLU A 84 22.33 25.68 -6.41
C GLU A 84 22.29 24.13 -6.46
N GLY A 85 21.11 23.57 -6.74
CA GLY A 85 20.90 22.12 -6.75
C GLY A 85 20.60 21.48 -5.38
N GLU A 86 20.75 22.21 -4.27
CA GLU A 86 20.54 21.67 -2.92
C GLU A 86 19.06 21.47 -2.58
N TYR A 87 18.82 20.47 -1.72
CA TYR A 87 17.53 20.22 -1.10
C TYR A 87 17.44 21.00 0.23
N ILE A 88 16.59 22.04 0.27
CA ILE A 88 16.42 22.92 1.43
C ILE A 88 15.00 22.77 1.97
N ALA A 89 14.87 22.10 3.11
CA ALA A 89 13.60 21.86 3.80
C ALA A 89 13.57 22.39 5.24
N ALA A 90 14.67 22.98 5.71
CA ALA A 90 14.76 23.57 7.03
C ALA A 90 15.34 24.98 6.90
N LEU A 91 14.51 25.97 7.23
CA LEU A 91 14.87 27.39 7.26
C LEU A 91 14.60 27.96 8.65
N LEU A 92 15.30 29.05 8.93
CA LEU A 92 15.05 29.89 10.08
C LEU A 92 15.46 31.32 9.72
N VAL A 93 14.59 32.29 9.98
CA VAL A 93 14.85 33.72 10.02
C VAL A 93 14.58 34.19 11.44
N ASP A 94 15.52 34.94 11.99
CA ASP A 94 15.38 35.54 13.31
C ASP A 94 14.20 36.53 13.35
N GLN A 95 13.24 36.22 14.21
CA GLN A 95 12.00 36.96 14.40
C GLN A 95 12.16 38.20 15.30
N GLU A 96 13.36 38.47 15.80
CA GLU A 96 13.65 39.72 16.51
C GLU A 96 14.30 40.75 15.59
N THR A 97 15.37 40.37 14.88
CA THR A 97 16.18 41.33 14.10
C THR A 97 16.09 41.19 12.58
N GLY A 98 15.71 40.02 12.07
CA GLY A 98 15.78 39.69 10.64
C GLY A 98 17.20 39.65 10.05
N GLN A 99 18.26 39.82 10.85
CA GLN A 99 19.66 39.79 10.38
C GLN A 99 20.23 38.37 10.30
N ARG A 100 19.66 37.46 11.09
CA ARG A 100 20.16 36.10 11.27
C ARG A 100 19.29 35.12 10.51
N ALA A 101 19.90 34.25 9.70
CA ALA A 101 19.23 33.12 9.05
C ALA A 101 20.02 31.80 9.07
N CYS A 102 19.32 30.67 9.12
CA CYS A 102 19.91 29.33 9.00
C CYS A 102 19.25 28.51 7.89
N VAL A 103 20.05 27.69 7.22
CA VAL A 103 19.66 26.80 6.12
C VAL A 103 20.20 25.41 6.39
N GLY A 104 19.31 24.42 6.41
CA GLY A 104 19.67 23.00 6.43
C GLY A 104 19.64 22.43 5.02
N THR A 105 20.77 21.89 4.59
CA THR A 105 20.91 21.17 3.31
C THR A 105 20.77 19.66 3.52
N SER A 106 20.98 18.88 2.45
CA SER A 106 20.98 17.42 2.50
C SER A 106 22.05 16.83 3.42
N THR A 107 23.14 17.57 3.68
CA THR A 107 24.33 17.08 4.38
C THR A 107 24.83 18.04 5.46
N HIS A 108 24.67 19.35 5.28
CA HIS A 108 25.28 20.38 6.12
C HIS A 108 24.29 21.47 6.56
N VAL A 109 24.70 22.25 7.57
CA VAL A 109 24.01 23.47 8.01
C VAL A 109 24.83 24.71 7.65
N TYR A 110 24.15 25.75 7.17
CA TYR A 110 24.74 27.07 6.87
C TYR A 110 24.02 28.16 7.64
N CYS A 111 24.77 29.16 8.12
CA CYS A 111 24.24 30.29 8.87
C CYS A 111 24.67 31.61 8.22
N SER A 112 23.82 32.63 8.32
CA SER A 112 24.05 33.99 7.82
C SER A 112 23.79 35.00 8.94
N GLU A 113 24.64 36.02 9.05
CA GLU A 113 24.53 37.11 10.02
C GLU A 113 24.24 38.48 9.37
N ASP A 114 24.03 38.51 8.05
CA ASP A 114 23.87 39.73 7.25
C ASP A 114 22.61 39.70 6.38
N ALA A 115 21.54 39.09 6.91
CA ALA A 115 20.25 38.90 6.27
C ALA A 115 20.35 38.09 4.96
N GLY A 116 21.10 36.99 4.96
CA GLY A 116 21.23 36.06 3.84
C GLY A 116 22.12 36.56 2.69
N ARG A 117 22.96 37.58 2.90
CA ARG A 117 23.88 38.10 1.88
C ARG A 117 25.15 37.26 1.77
N THR A 118 25.64 36.72 2.89
CA THR A 118 26.74 35.76 2.95
C THR A 118 26.38 34.58 3.84
N TRP A 119 26.93 33.41 3.51
CA TRP A 119 26.65 32.14 4.18
C TRP A 119 27.94 31.48 4.67
N ARG A 120 27.93 31.02 5.92
CA ARG A 120 29.04 30.30 6.56
C ARG A 120 28.62 28.86 6.87
N LEU A 121 29.46 27.91 6.47
CA LEU A 121 29.30 26.49 6.83
C LEU A 121 29.47 26.29 8.35
N ALA A 122 28.53 25.59 8.97
CA ALA A 122 28.61 25.16 10.36
C ALA A 122 29.40 23.85 10.47
N SER A 123 30.73 23.92 10.34
CA SER A 123 31.61 22.76 10.21
C SER A 123 31.61 21.78 11.40
N SER A 124 31.15 22.21 12.59
CA SER A 124 31.03 21.32 13.75
C SER A 124 29.74 20.48 13.75
N LEU A 125 28.88 20.64 12.75
CA LEU A 125 27.64 19.88 12.57
C LEU A 125 27.59 19.27 11.16
N ASP A 126 28.37 18.21 10.97
CA ASP A 126 28.41 17.42 9.73
C ASP A 126 27.24 16.41 9.68
N LYS A 127 26.03 16.93 9.85
CA LYS A 127 24.77 16.19 9.81
C LYS A 127 23.67 17.05 9.23
N ARG A 128 22.74 16.39 8.54
CA ARG A 128 21.50 17.00 8.10
C ARG A 128 20.65 17.45 9.30
N ALA A 129 20.24 18.72 9.28
CA ALA A 129 19.19 19.23 10.15
C ALA A 129 17.82 19.08 9.48
N TYR A 130 16.83 18.59 10.23
CA TYR A 130 15.45 18.40 9.80
C TYR A 130 14.53 19.52 10.28
N SER A 131 14.91 20.24 11.34
CA SER A 131 14.16 21.35 11.91
C SER A 131 15.11 22.29 12.66
N PHE A 132 14.73 23.56 12.75
CA PHE A 132 15.42 24.56 13.56
C PHE A 132 14.44 25.27 14.48
N VAL A 133 14.95 25.77 15.61
CA VAL A 133 14.25 26.77 16.44
C VAL A 133 15.28 27.64 17.15
N MET A 134 14.95 28.92 17.35
CA MET A 134 15.76 29.86 18.14
C MET A 134 14.99 30.28 19.39
N THR A 135 15.66 30.31 20.53
CA THR A 135 15.14 30.92 21.74
C THR A 135 15.26 32.45 21.66
N PRO A 136 14.45 33.22 22.42
CA PRO A 136 14.57 34.68 22.46
C PRO A 136 15.93 35.21 22.95
N ASP A 137 16.69 34.42 23.70
CA ASP A 137 18.06 34.74 24.11
C ASP A 137 19.13 34.39 23.05
N GLY A 138 18.72 33.87 21.89
CA GLY A 138 19.57 33.64 20.72
C GLY A 138 20.22 32.26 20.62
N ALA A 139 19.87 31.31 21.50
CA ALA A 139 20.36 29.93 21.37
C ALA A 139 19.62 29.19 20.24
N LEU A 140 20.40 28.47 19.42
CA LEU A 140 19.92 27.78 18.23
C LEU A 140 19.88 26.26 18.47
N TYR A 141 18.78 25.62 18.08
CA TYR A 141 18.61 24.17 18.13
C TYR A 141 18.38 23.60 16.74
N ALA A 142 18.94 22.41 16.48
CA ALA A 142 18.75 21.66 15.25
C ALA A 142 18.28 20.23 15.57
N GLY A 143 17.16 19.82 14.99
CA GLY A 143 16.66 18.46 15.07
C GLY A 143 17.40 17.55 14.08
N LEU A 144 17.94 16.44 14.56
CA LEU A 144 18.73 15.50 13.78
C LEU A 144 18.11 14.09 13.80
N GLU A 145 18.78 13.14 13.15
CA GLU A 145 18.56 11.72 13.40
C GLU A 145 19.25 11.29 14.71
N GLY A 146 18.45 10.74 15.63
CA GLY A 146 18.88 10.22 16.92
C GLY A 146 19.28 11.26 17.96
N ALA A 147 19.17 12.56 17.66
CA ALA A 147 19.69 13.64 18.50
C ALA A 147 19.05 15.00 18.22
N VAL A 148 19.30 15.94 19.12
CA VAL A 148 19.10 17.39 18.95
C VAL A 148 20.44 18.07 19.21
N ALA A 149 20.91 18.91 18.29
CA ALA A 149 22.10 19.74 18.50
C ALA A 149 21.71 21.11 19.04
N ARG A 150 22.54 21.69 19.91
CA ARG A 150 22.39 23.03 20.46
C ARG A 150 23.64 23.87 20.16
N SER A 151 23.44 25.13 19.80
CA SER A 151 24.51 26.12 19.61
C SER A 151 24.20 27.39 20.41
N GLU A 152 25.21 27.90 21.13
CA GLU A 152 25.13 29.17 21.89
C GLU A 152 25.81 30.34 21.16
N ASP A 153 26.52 30.06 20.06
CA ASP A 153 27.33 31.01 19.30
C ASP A 153 26.86 31.13 17.85
N TYR A 154 25.56 30.89 17.63
CA TYR A 154 24.89 31.04 16.34
C TYR A 154 25.50 30.17 15.21
N GLY A 155 25.67 28.89 15.53
CA GLY A 155 26.11 27.86 14.59
C GLY A 155 27.61 27.87 14.30
N GLN A 156 28.45 28.50 15.14
CA GLN A 156 29.91 28.32 15.07
C GLN A 156 30.32 26.98 15.70
N THR A 157 29.74 26.66 16.86
CA THR A 157 29.90 25.38 17.55
C THR A 157 28.55 24.78 17.91
N TRP A 158 28.50 23.44 17.85
CA TRP A 158 27.29 22.66 18.12
C TRP A 158 27.61 21.56 19.12
N VAL A 159 26.75 21.42 20.13
CA VAL A 159 26.80 20.36 21.14
C VAL A 159 25.64 19.40 20.88
N LEU A 160 25.96 18.13 20.60
CA LEU A 160 24.95 17.09 20.46
C LEU A 160 24.34 16.74 21.82
N SER A 161 23.03 16.68 21.87
CA SER A 161 22.22 16.24 23.02
C SER A 161 21.08 15.35 22.51
N GLY A 162 20.37 14.64 23.38
CA GLY A 162 19.38 13.65 22.92
C GLY A 162 19.21 12.44 23.82
N GLU A 163 19.73 12.50 25.04
CA GLU A 163 19.53 11.42 26.00
C GLU A 163 18.02 11.22 26.23
N GLY A 164 17.53 10.00 26.01
CA GLY A 164 16.10 9.67 26.09
C GLY A 164 15.31 9.74 24.76
N LEU A 165 15.92 10.23 23.67
CA LEU A 165 15.42 9.99 22.30
C LEU A 165 15.89 8.61 21.80
N PRO A 166 15.07 7.88 21.02
CA PRO A 166 15.53 6.69 20.30
C PRO A 166 16.66 7.05 19.33
N ARG A 167 17.67 6.18 19.22
CA ARG A 167 18.86 6.43 18.39
C ARG A 167 18.54 6.54 16.89
N ASP A 168 17.43 5.95 16.47
CA ASP A 168 16.87 5.94 15.11
C ASP A 168 15.75 6.98 14.91
N ALA A 169 15.39 7.75 15.95
CA ALA A 169 14.33 8.73 15.83
C ALA A 169 14.78 9.97 15.06
N ILE A 170 14.10 10.25 13.95
CA ILE A 170 14.28 11.51 13.21
C ILE A 170 13.45 12.60 13.89
N VAL A 171 14.11 13.68 14.34
CA VAL A 171 13.45 14.85 14.96
C VAL A 171 12.95 15.79 13.86
N LEU A 172 11.71 15.57 13.44
CA LEU A 172 11.06 16.26 12.31
C LEU A 172 10.56 17.67 12.66
N GLY A 173 10.39 17.97 13.94
CA GLY A 173 9.94 19.28 14.40
C GLY A 173 10.44 19.58 15.81
N LEU A 174 10.77 20.85 16.03
CA LEU A 174 11.13 21.41 17.32
C LEU A 174 10.19 22.56 17.66
N ALA A 175 9.80 22.66 18.92
CA ALA A 175 9.02 23.79 19.43
C ALA A 175 9.51 24.21 20.80
N ILE A 176 9.47 25.52 21.06
CA ILE A 176 9.74 26.12 22.36
C ILE A 176 8.42 26.60 22.95
N VAL A 177 8.20 26.31 24.22
CA VAL A 177 7.10 26.86 25.01
C VAL A 177 7.70 27.58 26.20
N GLU A 178 7.46 28.88 26.30
CA GLU A 178 7.83 29.64 27.49
C GLU A 178 6.80 29.47 28.59
N GLU A 179 7.25 29.09 29.78
CA GLU A 179 6.43 29.17 30.96
C GLU A 179 6.36 30.60 31.49
N ALA A 180 5.29 30.92 32.22
CA ALA A 180 5.18 32.17 32.98
C ALA A 180 6.33 32.38 33.99
N SER A 181 7.08 31.33 34.30
CA SER A 181 8.28 31.35 35.15
C SER A 181 9.55 31.85 34.44
N GLY A 182 9.50 32.10 33.13
CA GLY A 182 10.65 32.45 32.30
C GLY A 182 11.50 31.26 31.86
N LYS A 183 11.07 30.01 32.12
CA LYS A 183 11.75 28.80 31.65
C LYS A 183 11.21 28.37 30.28
N SER A 184 12.12 28.05 29.37
CA SER A 184 11.80 27.46 28.07
C SER A 184 11.72 25.93 28.16
N MET A 185 10.59 25.36 27.75
CA MET A 185 10.41 23.92 27.51
C MET A 185 10.59 23.61 26.03
N LEU A 186 11.24 22.49 25.73
CA LEU A 186 11.50 22.03 24.37
C LEU A 186 10.68 20.77 24.07
N TYR A 187 10.13 20.72 22.86
CA TYR A 187 9.40 19.56 22.34
C TYR A 187 10.02 19.07 21.04
N ALA A 188 10.16 17.76 20.90
CA ALA A 188 10.70 17.09 19.72
C ALA A 188 9.64 16.12 19.16
N ALA A 189 9.21 16.37 17.93
CA ALA A 189 8.31 15.47 17.21
C ALA A 189 9.10 14.43 16.42
N THR A 190 8.79 13.15 16.62
CA THR A 190 9.41 12.03 15.91
C THR A 190 8.34 11.09 15.34
N ARG A 191 8.71 10.18 14.45
CA ARG A 191 7.81 9.10 13.98
C ARG A 191 7.35 8.18 15.11
N GLY A 192 8.15 8.05 16.17
CA GLY A 192 7.87 7.23 17.35
C GLY A 192 7.05 7.94 18.43
N GLY A 193 6.66 9.20 18.22
CA GLY A 193 5.90 10.01 19.17
C GLY A 193 6.59 11.34 19.50
N VAL A 194 5.97 12.08 20.42
CA VAL A 194 6.46 13.38 20.89
C VAL A 194 7.31 13.20 22.15
N TYR A 195 8.39 13.97 22.25
CA TYR A 195 9.29 13.99 23.41
C TYR A 195 9.38 15.40 23.99
N ARG A 196 9.57 15.52 25.30
CA ARG A 196 9.71 16.78 26.03
C ARG A 196 11.06 16.86 26.73
N SER A 197 11.70 18.03 26.69
CA SER A 197 12.88 18.38 27.48
C SER A 197 12.60 19.62 28.34
N THR A 198 13.08 19.57 29.59
CA THR A 198 12.99 20.67 30.58
C THR A 198 14.35 21.22 31.00
N ASP A 199 15.42 20.75 30.37
CA ASP A 199 16.80 21.02 30.72
C ASP A 199 17.61 21.52 29.52
N GLN A 200 16.96 22.30 28.67
CA GLN A 200 17.53 22.92 27.47
C GLN A 200 18.04 21.88 26.45
N GLY A 201 17.27 20.79 26.27
CA GLY A 201 17.51 19.80 25.22
C GLY A 201 18.50 18.71 25.60
N LYS A 202 19.02 18.70 26.84
CA LYS A 202 19.99 17.69 27.31
C LYS A 202 19.34 16.32 27.42
N THR A 203 18.21 16.22 28.12
CA THR A 203 17.42 15.00 28.28
C THR A 203 15.99 15.14 27.77
N TRP A 204 15.44 14.05 27.25
CA TRP A 204 14.15 13.97 26.59
C TRP A 204 13.30 12.83 27.15
N GLN A 205 12.00 13.09 27.34
CA GLN A 205 11.04 12.11 27.84
C GLN A 205 9.85 12.00 26.89
N ARG A 206 9.46 10.77 26.52
CA ARG A 206 8.33 10.53 25.62
C ARG A 206 7.00 10.93 26.27
N CYS A 207 6.12 11.56 25.51
CA CYS A 207 4.75 11.87 25.88
C CYS A 207 3.82 10.69 25.54
N GLY A 208 3.12 10.12 26.53
CA GLY A 208 2.05 9.10 26.36
C GLY A 208 2.40 7.67 26.84
N ARG A 209 1.39 6.92 27.32
CA ARG A 209 1.51 5.58 27.98
C ARG A 209 1.01 4.38 27.15
N GLY A 210 0.71 4.58 25.86
CA GLY A 210 0.10 3.59 24.98
C GLY A 210 0.76 3.49 23.60
N PRO A 211 0.34 2.53 22.74
CA PRO A 211 0.75 2.46 21.35
C PRO A 211 0.24 3.66 20.51
N GLY A 212 -0.75 4.41 21.01
CA GLY A 212 -1.31 5.60 20.35
C GLY A 212 -2.31 5.25 19.23
N ARG A 213 -2.53 6.17 18.29
CA ARG A 213 -3.30 5.92 17.04
C ARG A 213 -2.45 5.14 16.03
N VAL A 214 -2.12 3.90 16.35
CA VAL A 214 -1.43 2.97 15.45
C VAL A 214 -2.35 1.80 15.15
N VAL A 215 -2.23 1.22 13.96
CA VAL A 215 -3.00 0.03 13.59
C VAL A 215 -2.63 -1.10 14.53
N VAL A 216 -3.61 -1.67 15.22
CA VAL A 216 -3.46 -2.87 16.03
C VAL A 216 -4.04 -4.04 15.25
N ARG A 217 -3.21 -5.04 14.95
CA ARG A 217 -3.55 -6.17 14.08
C ARG A 217 -4.11 -7.36 14.83
N ALA A 218 -3.53 -7.68 15.99
CA ALA A 218 -3.94 -8.82 16.80
C ALA A 218 -3.68 -8.56 18.29
N LEU A 219 -4.42 -9.25 19.14
CA LEU A 219 -4.31 -9.23 20.59
C LEU A 219 -4.21 -10.65 21.16
N ALA A 220 -3.43 -10.84 22.21
CA ALA A 220 -3.41 -12.07 22.99
C ALA A 220 -3.16 -11.77 24.47
N GLY A 221 -3.69 -12.59 25.38
CA GLY A 221 -3.46 -12.37 26.82
C GLY A 221 -4.35 -13.18 27.75
N ASP A 222 -4.01 -13.15 29.05
CA ASP A 222 -4.89 -13.57 30.14
C ASP A 222 -4.56 -12.88 31.48
N GLU A 223 -5.20 -13.32 32.56
CA GLU A 223 -4.97 -12.83 33.93
C GLU A 223 -3.56 -13.16 34.46
N ARG A 224 -2.92 -14.21 33.94
CA ARG A 224 -1.59 -14.64 34.36
C ARG A 224 -0.48 -13.81 33.70
N ILE A 225 -0.63 -13.45 32.42
CA ILE A 225 0.43 -12.80 31.62
C ILE A 225 0.16 -11.34 31.28
N GLY A 226 -1.09 -10.89 31.37
CA GLY A 226 -1.54 -9.59 30.90
C GLY A 226 -1.87 -9.65 29.41
N LEU A 227 -1.70 -8.54 28.71
CA LEU A 227 -2.10 -8.39 27.31
C LEU A 227 -0.88 -8.07 26.44
N VAL A 228 -0.89 -8.58 25.21
CA VAL A 228 0.08 -8.28 24.16
C VAL A 228 -0.67 -7.84 22.91
N ALA A 229 -0.15 -6.80 22.26
CA ALA A 229 -0.71 -6.22 21.04
C ALA A 229 0.33 -6.24 19.93
N ALA A 230 -0.07 -6.74 18.77
CA ALA A 230 0.73 -6.73 17.55
C ALA A 230 0.42 -5.51 16.70
N THR A 231 1.46 -4.80 16.26
CA THR A 231 1.36 -3.61 15.42
C THR A 231 2.41 -3.64 14.30
N PRO A 232 2.23 -2.86 13.22
CA PRO A 232 3.29 -2.64 12.22
C PRO A 232 4.55 -1.96 12.77
N LEU A 233 4.53 -1.46 14.01
CA LEU A 233 5.66 -0.79 14.65
C LEU A 233 6.34 -1.68 15.71
N GLY A 234 5.89 -2.92 15.88
CA GLY A 234 6.39 -3.84 16.90
C GLY A 234 5.31 -4.35 17.86
N LEU A 235 5.75 -5.12 18.85
CA LEU A 235 4.89 -5.67 19.90
C LEU A 235 4.84 -4.73 21.11
N TYR A 236 3.66 -4.62 21.72
CA TYR A 236 3.45 -3.90 22.97
C TYR A 236 2.84 -4.84 23.99
N ARG A 237 3.25 -4.71 25.25
CA ARG A 237 2.75 -5.53 26.36
C ARG A 237 2.22 -4.67 27.50
N ARG A 238 1.09 -5.05 28.07
CA ARG A 238 0.53 -4.56 29.33
C ARG A 238 0.53 -5.70 30.35
N ALA A 239 1.13 -5.50 31.52
CA ALA A 239 1.13 -6.51 32.59
C ALA A 239 -0.27 -6.65 33.22
N PRO A 240 -0.60 -7.78 33.90
CA PRO A 240 -1.93 -8.01 34.49
C PRO A 240 -2.41 -6.87 35.41
N ALA A 241 -1.52 -6.39 36.28
CA ALA A 241 -1.77 -5.26 37.18
C ALA A 241 -1.21 -3.92 36.66
N GLY A 242 -0.80 -3.86 35.39
CA GLY A 242 -0.19 -2.68 34.78
C GLY A 242 -1.23 -1.75 34.15
N GLU A 243 -0.98 -0.44 34.18
CA GLU A 243 -1.81 0.56 33.46
C GLU A 243 -1.17 1.05 32.16
N ALA A 244 0.09 0.69 31.90
CA ALA A 244 0.82 1.16 30.74
C ALA A 244 1.12 0.01 29.77
N TRP A 245 1.06 0.33 28.48
CA TRP A 245 1.61 -0.51 27.42
C TRP A 245 3.05 -0.13 27.18
N LEU A 246 3.94 -1.12 27.24
CA LEU A 246 5.37 -0.95 27.00
C LEU A 246 5.77 -1.73 25.75
N PRO A 247 6.63 -1.18 24.88
CA PRO A 247 7.19 -1.95 23.77
C PRO A 247 7.95 -3.17 24.31
N THR A 248 7.81 -4.30 23.63
CA THR A 248 8.50 -5.57 23.89
C THR A 248 9.15 -6.08 22.59
N ALA A 249 9.90 -7.18 22.65
CA ALA A 249 10.54 -7.80 21.48
C ALA A 249 11.56 -6.89 20.75
N ARG A 250 12.25 -6.00 21.47
CA ARG A 250 13.24 -5.08 20.88
C ARG A 250 14.43 -5.85 20.29
N GLU A 251 14.74 -7.00 20.88
CA GLU A 251 15.75 -7.96 20.47
C GLU A 251 15.51 -8.54 19.07
N LEU A 252 14.27 -8.52 18.58
CA LEU A 252 13.93 -9.01 17.24
C LEU A 252 14.11 -7.95 16.13
N GLY A 253 14.47 -6.72 16.49
CA GLY A 253 14.56 -5.59 15.55
C GLY A 253 13.19 -5.07 15.09
N TYR A 254 13.20 -4.16 14.11
CA TYR A 254 11.97 -3.66 13.50
C TYR A 254 11.37 -4.75 12.60
N ARG A 255 10.17 -5.23 12.95
CA ARG A 255 9.41 -6.23 12.20
C ARG A 255 7.93 -5.89 12.21
N HIS A 256 7.22 -6.30 11.16
CA HIS A 256 5.75 -6.26 11.15
C HIS A 256 5.17 -7.51 11.80
N PHE A 257 4.35 -7.31 12.83
CA PHE A 257 3.65 -8.38 13.53
C PHE A 257 2.18 -8.40 13.12
N TYR A 258 1.73 -9.55 12.63
CA TYR A 258 0.40 -9.72 12.03
C TYR A 258 -0.55 -10.53 12.89
N ALA A 259 -0.06 -11.56 13.57
CA ALA A 259 -0.88 -12.49 14.32
C ALA A 259 -0.28 -12.79 15.69
N LEU A 260 -1.15 -13.11 16.65
CA LEU A 260 -0.77 -13.60 17.97
C LEU A 260 -1.61 -14.84 18.30
N ALA A 261 -0.99 -15.85 18.91
CA ALA A 261 -1.68 -16.97 19.52
C ALA A 261 -1.03 -17.33 20.84
N ARG A 262 -1.82 -17.78 21.80
CA ARG A 262 -1.34 -18.09 23.16
C ARG A 262 -1.77 -19.48 23.55
N ASP A 263 -0.82 -20.24 24.08
CA ASP A 263 -1.09 -21.55 24.67
C ASP A 263 -1.70 -21.36 26.07
N GLY A 264 -2.95 -21.79 26.25
CA GLY A 264 -3.70 -21.64 27.50
C GLY A 264 -3.08 -22.36 28.69
N ALA A 265 -2.34 -23.45 28.48
CA ALA A 265 -1.73 -24.23 29.56
C ALA A 265 -0.45 -23.56 30.09
N THR A 266 0.29 -22.89 29.21
CA THR A 266 1.63 -22.36 29.50
C THR A 266 1.64 -20.83 29.55
N TYR A 267 2.83 -20.27 29.68
CA TYR A 267 3.10 -18.83 29.54
C TYR A 267 3.48 -18.46 28.10
N THR A 268 3.31 -19.41 27.16
CA THR A 268 3.84 -19.28 25.80
C THR A 268 2.92 -18.48 24.90
N ILE A 269 3.49 -17.47 24.22
CA ILE A 269 2.86 -16.68 23.17
C ILE A 269 3.66 -16.86 21.89
N TYR A 270 2.96 -17.07 20.79
CA TYR A 270 3.49 -17.12 19.45
C TYR A 270 3.06 -15.87 18.69
N ALA A 271 4.00 -15.28 17.95
CA ALA A 271 3.75 -14.11 17.12
C ALA A 271 4.14 -14.41 15.67
N GLY A 272 3.19 -14.16 14.78
CA GLY A 272 3.40 -14.26 13.35
C GLY A 272 3.95 -12.95 12.80
N THR A 273 5.07 -13.04 12.08
CA THR A 273 5.77 -11.90 11.48
C THR A 273 5.87 -12.05 9.98
N GLU A 274 6.33 -11.02 9.27
CA GLU A 274 6.65 -11.08 7.83
C GLU A 274 7.72 -12.13 7.48
N SER A 275 8.59 -12.44 8.44
CA SER A 275 9.76 -13.31 8.28
C SER A 275 9.62 -14.67 8.96
N GLY A 276 8.49 -14.94 9.62
CA GLY A 276 8.20 -16.21 10.25
C GLY A 276 7.67 -16.13 11.68
N LEU A 277 7.97 -17.16 12.48
CA LEU A 277 7.42 -17.32 13.83
C LEU A 277 8.38 -16.77 14.88
N SER A 278 7.86 -15.97 15.79
CA SER A 278 8.55 -15.60 17.03
C SER A 278 7.79 -16.18 18.22
N ARG A 279 8.52 -16.51 19.28
CA ARG A 279 7.96 -17.12 20.48
C ARG A 279 8.44 -16.39 21.72
N SER A 280 7.56 -16.30 22.71
CA SER A 280 7.89 -15.93 24.08
C SER A 280 7.39 -17.02 25.01
N THR A 281 8.22 -17.52 25.92
CA THR A 281 7.86 -18.53 26.93
C THR A 281 7.58 -17.93 28.31
N ASP A 282 7.65 -16.60 28.43
CA ASP A 282 7.56 -15.87 29.69
C ASP A 282 6.43 -14.82 29.72
N GLY A 283 5.40 -15.03 28.89
CA GLY A 283 4.23 -14.15 28.83
C GLY A 283 4.49 -12.83 28.09
N GLY A 284 5.34 -12.84 27.07
CA GLY A 284 5.62 -11.71 26.17
C GLY A 284 6.65 -10.72 26.70
N ARG A 285 7.46 -11.09 27.71
CA ARG A 285 8.50 -10.19 28.25
C ARG A 285 9.78 -10.27 27.43
N THR A 286 10.16 -11.47 27.00
CA THR A 286 11.26 -11.72 26.07
C THR A 286 10.80 -12.62 24.93
N TRP A 287 11.41 -12.43 23.78
CA TRP A 287 11.06 -13.11 22.54
C TRP A 287 12.31 -13.66 21.87
N GLU A 288 12.14 -14.81 21.23
CA GLU A 288 13.14 -15.45 20.40
C GLU A 288 12.51 -15.82 19.05
N GLU A 289 13.35 -15.95 18.03
CA GLU A 289 12.91 -16.52 16.75
C GLU A 289 12.74 -18.03 16.90
N ALA A 290 11.54 -18.51 16.59
CA ALA A 290 11.30 -19.94 16.44
C ALA A 290 11.57 -20.29 14.96
N SER A 291 12.79 -20.76 14.63
CA SER A 291 13.15 -21.25 13.29
C SER A 291 12.40 -22.55 12.96
N SER A 292 12.08 -22.96 11.74
CA SER A 292 12.24 -22.40 10.39
C SER A 292 10.86 -22.44 9.72
N THR A 293 10.36 -21.32 9.23
CA THR A 293 9.12 -21.36 8.43
C THR A 293 9.33 -22.23 7.19
N PRO A 294 8.29 -22.93 6.73
CA PRO A 294 8.30 -23.51 5.40
C PRO A 294 8.24 -22.32 4.43
N THR A 295 9.41 -21.82 4.02
CA THR A 295 9.59 -20.72 3.04
C THR A 295 9.20 -19.32 3.56
N PRO A 296 9.75 -18.22 2.99
CA PRO A 296 9.81 -16.90 3.61
C PRO A 296 8.49 -16.10 3.47
N ARG A 297 7.35 -16.70 3.82
CA ARG A 297 6.04 -16.04 3.80
C ARG A 297 5.59 -15.68 5.22
N GLY A 298 5.03 -14.48 5.36
CA GLY A 298 4.63 -13.96 6.66
C GLY A 298 3.51 -14.78 7.28
N ILE A 299 3.58 -15.05 8.58
CA ILE A 299 2.52 -15.74 9.32
C ILE A 299 1.43 -14.71 9.69
N VAL A 300 0.25 -14.82 9.08
CA VAL A 300 -0.87 -13.86 9.22
C VAL A 300 -2.07 -14.43 9.97
N GLY A 301 -1.96 -15.65 10.48
CA GLY A 301 -2.89 -16.25 11.42
C GLY A 301 -2.20 -17.37 12.18
N LEU A 302 -2.50 -17.50 13.46
CA LEU A 302 -1.97 -18.53 14.33
C LEU A 302 -3.07 -19.10 15.20
N LEU A 303 -3.01 -20.40 15.46
CA LEU A 303 -3.91 -21.10 16.37
C LEU A 303 -3.14 -22.17 17.14
N THR A 304 -3.33 -22.22 18.45
CA THR A 304 -2.72 -23.23 19.33
C THR A 304 -3.71 -24.34 19.64
N ASP A 305 -3.22 -25.55 19.89
CA ASP A 305 -4.02 -26.64 20.44
C ASP A 305 -4.13 -26.55 21.98
N PRO A 306 -5.33 -26.32 22.55
CA PRO A 306 -5.50 -26.29 24.01
C PRO A 306 -5.25 -27.64 24.70
N ALA A 307 -5.39 -28.75 23.98
CA ALA A 307 -5.24 -30.11 24.52
C ALA A 307 -3.84 -30.68 24.30
N ALA A 308 -3.04 -30.09 23.41
CA ALA A 308 -1.68 -30.52 23.10
C ALA A 308 -0.74 -29.30 23.08
N PRO A 309 -0.07 -28.99 24.20
CA PRO A 309 1.07 -28.08 24.20
C PRO A 309 2.04 -28.56 23.11
N HIS A 310 2.63 -27.63 22.37
CA HIS A 310 3.49 -27.87 21.19
C HIS A 310 2.81 -28.01 19.83
N HIS A 311 1.48 -28.14 19.77
CA HIS A 311 0.76 -28.27 18.51
C HIS A 311 0.20 -26.91 18.05
N LEU A 312 0.62 -26.48 16.85
CA LEU A 312 0.29 -25.18 16.24
C LEU A 312 -0.28 -25.34 14.85
N PHE A 313 -1.18 -24.42 14.50
CA PHE A 313 -1.61 -24.19 13.14
C PHE A 313 -1.24 -22.77 12.73
N ALA A 314 -0.60 -22.64 11.56
CA ALA A 314 -0.27 -21.36 10.97
C ALA A 314 -1.02 -21.19 9.65
N ARG A 315 -1.55 -19.99 9.48
CA ARG A 315 -1.99 -19.47 8.19
C ARG A 315 -0.91 -18.52 7.69
N LEU A 316 -0.30 -18.89 6.58
CA LEU A 316 0.68 -18.05 5.92
C LEU A 316 -0.01 -17.04 5.01
N ALA A 317 0.62 -15.89 4.80
CA ALA A 317 0.15 -14.89 3.87
C ALA A 317 0.05 -15.54 2.50
N PHE A 318 -1.19 -15.59 1.99
CA PHE A 318 -1.49 -16.07 0.65
C PHE A 318 -1.14 -17.54 0.37
N GLU A 319 -0.91 -18.32 1.42
CA GLU A 319 -0.82 -19.78 1.40
C GLU A 319 -1.84 -20.39 2.39
N ARG A 320 -1.86 -21.73 2.51
CA ARG A 320 -2.92 -22.48 3.19
C ARG A 320 -2.59 -22.73 4.67
N VAL A 321 -3.17 -23.77 5.26
CA VAL A 321 -2.94 -24.14 6.66
C VAL A 321 -1.71 -25.04 6.77
N TYR A 322 -0.82 -24.71 7.69
CA TYR A 322 0.30 -25.55 8.09
C TYR A 322 0.11 -25.98 9.53
N GLU A 323 0.44 -27.23 9.82
CA GLU A 323 0.43 -27.83 11.15
C GLU A 323 1.87 -28.05 11.60
N SER A 324 2.17 -27.74 12.85
CA SER A 324 3.41 -28.10 13.51
C SER A 324 3.11 -28.84 14.79
N GLN A 325 3.79 -29.96 15.01
CA GLN A 325 3.66 -30.78 16.24
C GLN A 325 4.79 -30.53 17.23
N ASP A 326 5.69 -29.58 16.95
CA ASP A 326 6.94 -29.35 17.66
C ASP A 326 7.24 -27.85 17.86
N GLU A 327 6.21 -27.06 18.16
CA GLU A 327 6.32 -25.61 18.47
C GLU A 327 6.81 -24.73 17.30
N GLY A 328 6.55 -25.15 16.07
CA GLY A 328 6.92 -24.42 14.86
C GLY A 328 8.34 -24.71 14.37
N GLN A 329 9.00 -25.74 14.92
CA GLN A 329 10.31 -26.19 14.44
C GLN A 329 10.18 -26.85 13.06
N THR A 330 9.19 -27.73 12.89
CA THR A 330 8.83 -28.33 11.62
C THR A 330 7.36 -28.10 11.31
N TRP A 331 7.06 -28.02 10.02
CA TRP A 331 5.73 -27.73 9.51
C TRP A 331 5.34 -28.75 8.45
N GLU A 332 4.17 -29.33 8.64
CA GLU A 332 3.52 -30.19 7.67
C GLU A 332 2.30 -29.47 7.14
N ALA A 333 2.17 -29.41 5.84
CA ALA A 333 1.09 -28.67 5.26
C ALA A 333 -0.22 -29.48 5.21
N ARG A 334 -1.34 -28.79 5.43
CA ARG A 334 -2.68 -29.39 5.60
C ARG A 334 -3.67 -28.73 4.65
N TRP A 335 -3.74 -29.24 3.42
CA TRP A 335 -4.65 -28.71 2.40
C TRP A 335 -5.50 -29.76 1.68
N ASP A 336 -5.26 -31.06 1.92
CA ASP A 336 -6.01 -32.11 1.22
C ASP A 336 -7.51 -31.90 1.43
N GLY A 337 -8.30 -31.94 0.36
CA GLY A 337 -9.73 -31.61 0.41
C GLY A 337 -10.10 -30.14 0.18
N MET A 338 -9.12 -29.24 0.05
CA MET A 338 -9.31 -27.87 -0.45
C MET A 338 -8.65 -27.70 -1.83
N GLU A 339 -9.39 -27.20 -2.81
CA GLU A 339 -8.82 -26.81 -4.10
C GLU A 339 -7.94 -25.56 -4.00
N VAL A 340 -7.14 -25.32 -5.03
CA VAL A 340 -6.10 -24.29 -5.00
C VAL A 340 -6.61 -22.86 -4.82
N HIS A 341 -7.84 -22.59 -5.25
CA HIS A 341 -8.49 -21.28 -5.19
C HIS A 341 -9.09 -20.96 -3.82
N HIS A 342 -9.27 -21.94 -2.94
CA HIS A 342 -9.83 -21.72 -1.59
C HIS A 342 -8.79 -21.03 -0.69
N VAL A 343 -8.79 -19.69 -0.69
CA VAL A 343 -7.93 -18.92 0.21
C VAL A 343 -8.49 -18.95 1.62
N VAL A 344 -7.69 -19.41 2.58
CA VAL A 344 -8.06 -19.42 4.00
C VAL A 344 -7.94 -18.00 4.57
N LEU A 345 -9.00 -17.51 5.19
CA LEU A 345 -9.12 -16.18 5.77
C LEU A 345 -9.12 -16.23 7.30
N SER A 346 -9.70 -17.28 7.88
CA SER A 346 -9.80 -17.47 9.32
C SER A 346 -9.64 -18.94 9.70
N MET A 347 -9.17 -19.20 10.93
CA MET A 347 -9.08 -20.54 11.50
C MET A 347 -9.65 -20.49 12.91
N ALA A 348 -10.36 -21.54 13.32
CA ALA A 348 -10.85 -21.66 14.69
C ALA A 348 -10.96 -23.12 15.09
N ARG A 349 -10.93 -23.37 16.40
CA ARG A 349 -11.21 -24.69 16.98
C ARG A 349 -12.43 -24.65 17.86
N SER A 350 -13.28 -25.67 17.73
CA SER A 350 -14.42 -25.87 18.61
C SER A 350 -13.94 -26.29 20.02
N PRO A 351 -14.78 -26.12 21.06
CA PRO A 351 -14.49 -26.64 22.40
C PRO A 351 -14.28 -28.17 22.44
N SER A 352 -14.89 -28.91 21.51
CA SER A 352 -14.69 -30.35 21.29
C SER A 352 -13.36 -30.69 20.58
N GLY A 353 -12.64 -29.68 20.11
CA GLY A 353 -11.31 -29.84 19.51
C GLY A 353 -11.30 -29.97 17.98
N GLU A 354 -12.43 -29.84 17.31
CA GLU A 354 -12.51 -29.87 15.84
C GLU A 354 -11.92 -28.60 15.23
N LEU A 355 -11.21 -28.74 14.11
CA LEU A 355 -10.56 -27.62 13.42
C LEU A 355 -11.40 -27.17 12.22
N PHE A 356 -11.62 -25.86 12.13
CA PHE A 356 -12.36 -25.20 11.07
C PHE A 356 -11.51 -24.14 10.38
N ALA A 357 -11.72 -23.99 9.08
CA ALA A 357 -11.13 -22.96 8.26
C ALA A 357 -12.23 -22.22 7.50
N GLY A 358 -12.29 -20.90 7.69
CA GLY A 358 -13.10 -20.01 6.90
C GLY A 358 -12.32 -19.57 5.68
N THR A 359 -12.90 -19.71 4.50
CA THR A 359 -12.25 -19.41 3.22
C THR A 359 -13.02 -18.34 2.45
N GLN A 360 -12.50 -17.95 1.27
CA GLN A 360 -13.21 -17.07 0.34
C GLN A 360 -14.57 -17.63 -0.10
N ASP A 361 -14.72 -18.96 -0.11
CA ASP A 361 -15.85 -19.65 -0.74
C ASP A 361 -16.67 -20.49 0.27
N GLY A 362 -16.36 -20.41 1.57
CA GLY A 362 -17.19 -21.04 2.61
C GLY A 362 -16.42 -21.53 3.85
N LEU A 363 -16.99 -22.52 4.53
CA LEU A 363 -16.45 -23.12 5.73
C LEU A 363 -16.00 -24.55 5.45
N PHE A 364 -14.82 -24.92 5.97
CA PHE A 364 -14.28 -26.26 5.89
C PHE A 364 -13.97 -26.79 7.28
N GLN A 365 -14.23 -28.07 7.50
CA GLN A 365 -13.88 -28.82 8.71
C GLN A 365 -12.79 -29.83 8.40
N TRP A 366 -11.79 -29.95 9.26
CA TRP A 366 -10.75 -30.97 9.15
C TRP A 366 -11.28 -32.32 9.63
N ASP A 367 -11.19 -33.35 8.78
CA ASP A 367 -11.43 -34.74 9.17
C ASP A 367 -10.08 -35.40 9.55
N PRO A 368 -9.84 -35.66 10.85
CA PRO A 368 -8.58 -36.26 11.29
C PRO A 368 -8.42 -37.74 10.88
N LYS A 369 -9.52 -38.46 10.56
CA LYS A 369 -9.46 -39.86 10.13
C LYS A 369 -9.03 -39.96 8.67
N GLU A 370 -9.66 -39.15 7.83
CA GLU A 370 -9.38 -39.10 6.39
C GLU A 370 -8.20 -38.18 6.06
N LYS A 371 -7.67 -37.44 7.05
CA LYS A 371 -6.61 -36.42 6.92
C LYS A 371 -6.88 -35.43 5.79
N ARG A 372 -8.11 -34.94 5.71
CA ARG A 372 -8.54 -33.99 4.68
C ARG A 372 -9.62 -33.05 5.19
N TRP A 373 -9.66 -31.87 4.62
CA TRP A 373 -10.74 -30.91 4.76
C TRP A 373 -12.00 -31.37 4.03
N GLN A 374 -13.13 -31.11 4.65
CA GLN A 374 -14.45 -31.35 4.12
C GLN A 374 -15.22 -30.03 4.15
N ARG A 375 -15.82 -29.65 3.03
CA ARG A 375 -16.65 -28.45 2.95
C ARG A 375 -17.93 -28.69 3.74
N GLU A 376 -18.23 -27.79 4.66
CA GLU A 376 -19.48 -27.81 5.42
C GLU A 376 -20.63 -27.32 4.51
N PRO A 377 -21.81 -27.98 4.54
CA PRO A 377 -22.97 -27.52 3.80
C PRO A 377 -23.52 -26.23 4.42
N LEU A 378 -23.24 -25.11 3.78
CA LEU A 378 -23.75 -23.79 4.14
C LEU A 378 -24.94 -23.40 3.25
N PRO A 379 -25.85 -22.54 3.74
CA PRO A 379 -26.98 -22.04 2.95
C PRO A 379 -26.58 -20.97 1.92
N PHE A 380 -25.28 -20.69 1.78
CA PHE A 380 -24.70 -19.72 0.86
C PHE A 380 -23.45 -20.32 0.21
N SER A 381 -23.17 -19.92 -1.03
CA SER A 381 -22.00 -20.37 -1.81
C SER A 381 -21.00 -19.26 -2.13
N ASP A 382 -21.39 -18.00 -1.97
CA ASP A 382 -20.67 -16.83 -2.51
C ASP A 382 -20.31 -15.82 -1.40
N GLU A 383 -20.14 -16.28 -0.16
CA GLU A 383 -19.70 -15.43 0.94
C GLU A 383 -18.42 -15.96 1.58
N SER A 384 -17.42 -15.10 1.67
CA SER A 384 -16.19 -15.39 2.40
C SER A 384 -16.42 -15.39 3.90
N VAL A 385 -15.75 -16.30 4.61
CA VAL A 385 -15.84 -16.49 6.07
C VAL A 385 -14.60 -15.92 6.75
N PHE A 386 -14.75 -14.74 7.35
CA PHE A 386 -13.67 -13.97 7.98
C PHE A 386 -13.52 -14.19 9.48
N ALA A 387 -14.56 -14.70 10.15
CA ALA A 387 -14.51 -15.01 11.58
C ALA A 387 -15.36 -16.25 11.90
N ILE A 388 -14.90 -17.05 12.86
CA ILE A 388 -15.61 -18.23 13.35
C ILE A 388 -15.58 -18.18 14.88
N ALA A 389 -16.73 -18.28 15.53
CA ALA A 389 -16.84 -18.30 16.98
C ALA A 389 -17.80 -19.40 17.45
N PHE A 390 -17.53 -19.94 18.63
CA PHE A 390 -18.31 -21.00 19.25
C PHE A 390 -18.83 -20.54 20.61
N SER A 391 -20.04 -20.96 20.97
CA SER A 391 -20.50 -20.81 22.36
C SER A 391 -19.59 -21.62 23.31
N PRO A 392 -19.48 -21.23 24.59
CA PRO A 392 -18.59 -21.91 25.54
C PRO A 392 -18.84 -23.42 25.69
N ASP A 393 -20.09 -23.85 25.52
CA ASP A 393 -20.53 -25.25 25.54
C ASP A 393 -20.38 -25.97 24.19
N GLY A 394 -19.98 -25.26 23.13
CA GLY A 394 -19.82 -25.76 21.77
C GLY A 394 -21.13 -26.03 21.02
N THR A 395 -22.29 -25.70 21.59
CA THR A 395 -23.60 -26.04 21.00
C THR A 395 -24.05 -25.09 19.89
N SER A 396 -23.48 -23.90 19.82
CA SER A 396 -23.81 -22.86 18.85
C SER A 396 -22.55 -22.33 18.16
N ARG A 397 -22.62 -22.14 16.85
CA ARG A 397 -21.57 -21.61 15.99
C ARG A 397 -22.02 -20.30 15.34
N TYR A 398 -21.06 -19.41 15.14
CA TYR A 398 -21.27 -18.12 14.48
C TYR A 398 -20.19 -17.90 13.45
N LEU A 399 -20.58 -17.46 12.25
CA LEU A 399 -19.69 -17.10 11.15
C LEU A 399 -19.83 -15.62 10.86
N GLY A 400 -18.72 -14.90 10.90
CA GLY A 400 -18.61 -13.57 10.36
C GLY A 400 -18.27 -13.68 8.89
N THR A 401 -19.13 -13.15 8.03
CA THR A 401 -18.99 -13.27 6.58
C THR A 401 -18.87 -11.92 5.91
N THR A 402 -18.67 -11.94 4.59
CA THR A 402 -18.70 -10.75 3.73
C THR A 402 -19.98 -9.94 3.91
N ARG A 403 -21.10 -10.63 4.21
CA ARG A 403 -22.44 -10.05 4.32
C ARG A 403 -23.02 -10.31 5.72
N GLY A 404 -22.32 -9.92 6.78
CA GLY A 404 -22.85 -9.97 8.14
C GLY A 404 -22.56 -11.28 8.86
N ILE A 405 -23.53 -11.79 9.62
CA ILE A 405 -23.32 -12.92 10.56
C ILE A 405 -24.30 -14.05 10.27
N TRP A 406 -23.81 -15.27 10.29
CA TRP A 406 -24.61 -16.50 10.28
C TRP A 406 -24.48 -17.25 11.59
N THR A 407 -25.55 -17.89 12.06
CA THR A 407 -25.55 -18.73 13.26
C THR A 407 -26.27 -20.05 13.02
N ASP A 408 -25.83 -21.12 13.69
CA ASP A 408 -26.54 -22.39 13.78
C ASP A 408 -27.05 -22.70 15.20
N ALA A 409 -27.28 -21.67 16.02
CA ALA A 409 -27.74 -21.82 17.41
C ALA A 409 -28.84 -22.91 17.53
N ASN A 410 -28.54 -23.97 18.27
CA ASN A 410 -29.33 -25.20 18.47
C ASN A 410 -29.14 -26.35 17.44
N GLY A 411 -28.07 -26.37 16.65
CA GLY A 411 -27.57 -27.57 15.97
C GLY A 411 -28.45 -28.15 14.85
N GLY A 412 -29.33 -27.33 14.25
CA GLY A 412 -30.32 -27.81 13.27
C GLY A 412 -30.30 -27.15 11.90
N ARG A 413 -29.91 -25.87 11.79
CA ARG A 413 -29.86 -25.12 10.52
C ARG A 413 -29.17 -23.75 10.70
N TRP A 414 -28.44 -23.31 9.68
CA TRP A 414 -27.85 -21.98 9.59
C TRP A 414 -28.91 -20.90 9.30
N HIS A 415 -28.83 -19.78 10.01
CA HIS A 415 -29.68 -18.60 9.83
C HIS A 415 -28.85 -17.32 9.86
N ARG A 416 -29.24 -16.30 9.07
CA ARG A 416 -28.56 -15.00 9.04
C ARG A 416 -29.07 -14.11 10.16
N CYS A 417 -28.16 -13.58 10.97
CA CYS A 417 -28.47 -12.73 12.12
C CYS A 417 -28.73 -11.28 11.67
N ALA A 418 -29.89 -10.73 12.03
CA ALA A 418 -30.26 -9.31 11.87
C ALA A 418 -29.71 -8.65 10.58
N PRO A 419 -30.05 -9.15 9.38
CA PRO A 419 -29.45 -8.72 8.11
C PRO A 419 -29.68 -7.24 7.78
N GLU A 420 -30.62 -6.58 8.45
CA GLU A 420 -30.86 -5.14 8.30
C GLU A 420 -29.93 -4.26 9.15
N VAL A 421 -29.27 -4.83 10.16
CA VAL A 421 -28.42 -4.10 11.11
C VAL A 421 -26.95 -4.23 10.76
N ILE A 422 -26.47 -5.45 10.50
CA ILE A 422 -25.08 -5.73 10.15
C ILE A 422 -25.04 -6.24 8.71
N LYS A 423 -24.72 -5.33 7.79
CA LYS A 423 -24.60 -5.60 6.34
C LYS A 423 -23.14 -5.71 5.90
N ASP A 424 -22.25 -5.10 6.68
CA ASP A 424 -20.82 -5.01 6.42
C ASP A 424 -20.11 -6.34 6.71
N THR A 425 -18.89 -6.45 6.19
CA THR A 425 -18.04 -7.61 6.42
C THR A 425 -17.68 -7.73 7.90
N VAL A 426 -17.92 -8.89 8.49
CA VAL A 426 -17.65 -9.15 9.91
C VAL A 426 -16.29 -9.84 10.04
N THR A 427 -15.32 -9.09 10.55
CA THR A 427 -13.89 -9.45 10.58
C THR A 427 -13.46 -10.14 11.86
N SER A 428 -14.22 -10.01 12.95
CA SER A 428 -13.92 -10.64 14.23
C SER A 428 -15.21 -10.93 15.01
N LEU A 429 -15.23 -12.05 15.73
CA LEU A 429 -16.33 -12.46 16.60
C LEU A 429 -15.79 -12.98 17.93
N VAL A 430 -16.41 -12.56 19.02
CA VAL A 430 -16.11 -13.04 20.38
C VAL A 430 -17.42 -13.31 21.12
N ILE A 431 -17.47 -14.42 21.85
CA ILE A 431 -18.61 -14.80 22.69
C ILE A 431 -18.13 -14.88 24.14
N LEU A 432 -18.78 -14.12 25.02
CA LEU A 432 -18.49 -14.13 26.45
C LEU A 432 -19.12 -15.35 27.13
N PRO A 433 -18.61 -15.75 28.32
CA PRO A 433 -19.19 -16.85 29.10
C PRO A 433 -20.66 -16.65 29.47
N ASP A 434 -21.13 -15.40 29.55
CA ASP A 434 -22.52 -15.05 29.83
C ASP A 434 -23.45 -15.10 28.59
N GLY A 435 -22.91 -15.45 27.42
CA GLY A 435 -23.64 -15.59 26.17
C GLY A 435 -23.76 -14.31 25.34
N ARG A 436 -23.20 -13.18 25.79
CA ARG A 436 -23.11 -11.96 24.97
C ARG A 436 -22.14 -12.16 23.81
N ILE A 437 -22.47 -11.61 22.65
CA ILE A 437 -21.68 -11.74 21.42
C ILE A 437 -21.26 -10.37 20.96
N TYR A 438 -20.00 -10.23 20.55
CA TYR A 438 -19.47 -9.01 19.95
C TYR A 438 -18.98 -9.30 18.53
N ALA A 439 -19.31 -8.40 17.61
CA ALA A 439 -18.95 -8.49 16.20
C ALA A 439 -18.21 -7.24 15.75
N GLY A 440 -16.94 -7.42 15.43
CA GLY A 440 -16.12 -6.43 14.77
C GLY A 440 -16.39 -6.43 13.28
N THR A 441 -16.49 -5.24 12.68
CA THR A 441 -16.78 -5.09 11.25
C THR A 441 -15.65 -4.35 10.54
N MET A 442 -15.57 -4.56 9.23
CA MET A 442 -14.79 -3.72 8.34
C MET A 442 -15.52 -2.40 8.12
N TYR A 443 -14.86 -1.28 8.45
CA TYR A 443 -15.35 0.10 8.29
C TYR A 443 -16.68 0.47 8.98
N ALA A 444 -17.26 -0.38 9.82
CA ALA A 444 -18.52 -0.10 10.50
C ALA A 444 -18.45 -0.26 12.03
N GLY A 445 -17.24 -0.33 12.60
CA GLY A 445 -17.01 -0.39 14.04
C GLY A 445 -17.45 -1.69 14.68
N LEU A 446 -18.00 -1.59 15.90
CA LEU A 446 -18.29 -2.72 16.78
C LEU A 446 -19.79 -2.84 17.08
N TYR A 447 -20.29 -4.07 17.07
CA TYR A 447 -21.66 -4.42 17.45
C TYR A 447 -21.69 -5.44 18.59
N GLN A 448 -22.78 -5.46 19.34
CA GLN A 448 -23.04 -6.39 20.44
C GLN A 448 -24.45 -6.98 20.33
N SER A 449 -24.58 -8.24 20.70
CA SER A 449 -25.83 -8.97 20.87
C SER A 449 -25.92 -9.56 22.28
N CYS A 450 -27.13 -9.55 22.85
CA CYS A 450 -27.41 -10.07 24.19
C CYS A 450 -28.40 -11.24 24.24
N ASP A 451 -28.88 -11.67 23.08
CA ASP A 451 -29.94 -12.68 22.93
C ASP A 451 -29.56 -13.71 21.86
N GLN A 452 -28.30 -14.15 21.90
CA GLN A 452 -27.75 -15.19 21.01
C GLN A 452 -27.83 -14.84 19.52
N GLY A 453 -27.55 -13.57 19.19
CA GLY A 453 -27.44 -13.09 17.82
C GLY A 453 -28.78 -12.71 17.19
N MET A 454 -29.87 -12.72 17.96
CA MET A 454 -31.21 -12.36 17.48
C MET A 454 -31.36 -10.84 17.27
N THR A 455 -30.83 -10.03 18.19
CA THR A 455 -30.78 -8.57 18.09
C THR A 455 -29.38 -8.03 18.30
N TRP A 456 -29.02 -7.01 17.53
CA TRP A 456 -27.70 -6.41 17.52
C TRP A 456 -27.77 -4.90 17.72
N TYR A 457 -26.84 -4.38 18.50
CA TYR A 457 -26.72 -2.97 18.84
C TYR A 457 -25.31 -2.51 18.55
N ARG A 458 -25.20 -1.35 17.93
CA ARG A 458 -23.91 -0.72 17.67
C ARG A 458 -23.35 -0.10 18.95
N ILE A 459 -22.06 -0.30 19.19
CA ILE A 459 -21.39 0.24 20.36
C ILE A 459 -20.84 1.63 20.07
N SER A 460 -21.15 2.59 20.95
CA SER A 460 -20.56 3.93 20.96
C SER A 460 -19.18 3.93 21.63
N GLY A 461 -18.35 4.95 21.34
CA GLY A 461 -16.98 5.06 21.86
C GLY A 461 -15.91 4.34 21.03
N ILE A 462 -16.33 3.53 20.05
CA ILE A 462 -15.47 3.06 18.95
C ILE A 462 -15.79 3.90 17.70
N PRO A 463 -14.79 4.42 16.96
CA PRO A 463 -15.04 5.24 15.79
C PRO A 463 -15.93 4.52 14.79
N ALA A 464 -16.86 5.29 14.20
CA ALA A 464 -17.94 4.68 13.45
C ALA A 464 -17.48 4.06 12.12
N ASP A 465 -16.37 4.55 11.59
CA ASP A 465 -15.73 4.16 10.35
C ASP A 465 -14.52 3.24 10.58
N ALA A 466 -14.27 2.81 11.83
CA ALA A 466 -13.14 1.95 12.15
C ALA A 466 -13.34 0.53 11.62
N THR A 467 -12.25 -0.04 11.12
CA THR A 467 -12.14 -1.49 10.89
C THR A 467 -11.66 -2.14 12.16
N VAL A 468 -12.45 -3.07 12.68
CA VAL A 468 -12.07 -3.90 13.84
C VAL A 468 -11.25 -5.07 13.32
N ASN A 469 -9.96 -5.12 13.66
CA ASN A 469 -9.06 -6.18 13.23
C ASN A 469 -9.14 -7.41 14.13
N ASP A 470 -9.32 -7.20 15.44
CA ASP A 470 -9.36 -8.29 16.42
C ASP A 470 -10.13 -7.88 17.69
N LEU A 471 -10.65 -8.87 18.40
CA LEU A 471 -11.39 -8.73 19.65
C LEU A 471 -10.84 -9.71 20.67
N LEU A 472 -10.51 -9.21 21.86
CA LEU A 472 -10.03 -10.04 22.96
C LEU A 472 -10.85 -9.78 24.22
N ILE A 473 -11.30 -10.84 24.89
CA ILE A 473 -11.92 -10.72 26.22
C ILE A 473 -10.82 -10.44 27.23
N ASP A 474 -10.96 -9.37 28.01
CA ASP A 474 -10.21 -9.13 29.24
C ASP A 474 -10.67 -10.15 30.29
N PRO A 475 -9.83 -11.12 30.67
CA PRO A 475 -10.23 -12.12 31.65
C PRO A 475 -10.10 -11.64 33.10
N VAL A 476 -9.46 -10.49 33.35
CA VAL A 476 -9.35 -9.89 34.69
C VAL A 476 -10.60 -9.08 35.02
N GLU A 477 -11.07 -8.28 34.05
CA GLU A 477 -12.20 -7.37 34.23
C GLU A 477 -13.51 -7.90 33.61
N GLY A 478 -13.47 -8.98 32.82
CA GLY A 478 -14.63 -9.52 32.09
C GLY A 478 -15.11 -8.62 30.94
N ARG A 479 -14.24 -7.71 30.47
CA ARG A 479 -14.51 -6.72 29.41
C ARG A 479 -13.97 -7.19 28.06
N ILE A 480 -14.06 -6.36 27.02
CA ILE A 480 -13.42 -6.62 25.73
C ILE A 480 -12.42 -5.51 25.36
N TYR A 481 -11.35 -5.89 24.66
CA TYR A 481 -10.47 -4.98 23.93
C TYR A 481 -10.72 -5.09 22.44
N VAL A 482 -10.65 -3.94 21.78
CA VAL A 482 -11.00 -3.78 20.37
C VAL A 482 -9.77 -3.26 19.64
N ALA A 483 -9.10 -4.13 18.90
CA ALA A 483 -8.02 -3.75 18.02
C ALA A 483 -8.58 -3.19 16.72
N THR A 484 -8.13 -2.00 16.32
CA THR A 484 -8.64 -1.34 15.10
C THR A 484 -7.53 -0.73 14.27
N ASP A 485 -7.87 -0.28 13.05
CA ASP A 485 -7.04 0.58 12.23
C ASP A 485 -6.81 1.99 12.82
N ARG A 486 -7.59 2.38 13.84
CA ARG A 486 -7.51 3.68 14.53
C ARG A 486 -6.88 3.62 15.92
N GLY A 487 -6.40 2.46 16.33
CA GLY A 487 -5.82 2.25 17.67
C GLY A 487 -6.46 1.10 18.43
N LEU A 488 -6.05 0.98 19.69
CA LEU A 488 -6.62 0.05 20.66
C LEU A 488 -7.68 0.76 21.49
N PHE A 489 -8.87 0.17 21.57
CA PHE A 489 -9.96 0.67 22.40
C PHE A 489 -10.35 -0.38 23.44
N ARG A 490 -10.90 0.09 24.55
CA ARG A 490 -11.58 -0.75 25.54
C ARG A 490 -13.07 -0.66 25.30
N GLY A 491 -13.75 -1.78 25.14
CA GLY A 491 -15.20 -1.80 25.01
C GLY A 491 -15.88 -1.31 26.30
N PRO A 492 -17.03 -0.61 26.19
CA PRO A 492 -17.78 -0.15 27.35
C PRO A 492 -18.38 -1.32 28.14
N ASP A 493 -18.69 -1.11 29.43
CA ASP A 493 -19.58 -1.97 30.23
C ASP A 493 -21.04 -1.78 29.76
N ALA A 494 -21.31 -1.93 28.46
CA ALA A 494 -22.63 -1.70 27.92
C ALA A 494 -23.61 -2.77 28.44
N GLU A 495 -24.43 -2.37 29.41
CA GLU A 495 -25.61 -3.13 29.83
C GLU A 495 -26.53 -3.32 28.61
N CYS A 496 -27.06 -4.54 28.46
CA CYS A 496 -27.99 -4.85 27.39
C CYS A 496 -29.19 -3.90 27.46
N PRO A 497 -29.51 -3.16 26.40
CA PRO A 497 -30.62 -2.21 26.45
C PRO A 497 -31.92 -2.96 26.78
N LEU A 498 -32.60 -2.53 27.84
CA LEU A 498 -33.94 -3.00 28.17
C LEU A 498 -34.88 -2.62 27.01
N ARG A 499 -35.62 -3.60 26.50
CA ARG A 499 -36.51 -3.51 25.33
C ARG A 499 -37.23 -2.15 25.25
N GLU A 500 -36.87 -1.31 24.27
CA GLU A 500 -37.78 -0.34 23.66
C GLU A 500 -37.26 0.20 22.30
N ALA A 501 -38.18 0.16 21.31
CA ALA A 501 -38.33 0.83 20.00
C ALA A 501 -37.13 1.34 19.14
N PRO A 502 -37.23 1.25 17.78
CA PRO A 502 -36.16 1.62 16.86
C PRO A 502 -35.89 3.13 16.80
N LEU A 503 -34.62 3.51 16.94
CA LEU A 503 -34.15 4.88 16.83
C LEU A 503 -34.09 5.37 15.37
N ARG A 504 -34.54 6.61 15.17
CA ARG A 504 -34.63 7.33 13.89
C ARG A 504 -33.24 7.57 13.27
N MET A 505 -33.19 7.47 11.93
CA MET A 505 -32.04 7.87 11.09
C MET A 505 -31.59 9.30 11.38
N GLY A 506 -30.38 9.43 11.93
CA GLY A 506 -29.60 10.67 11.95
C GLY A 506 -28.86 10.88 10.63
N ARG A 507 -28.78 12.14 10.20
CA ARG A 507 -28.21 12.58 8.91
C ARG A 507 -26.72 12.25 8.78
N ARG A 508 -26.32 11.81 7.58
CA ARG A 508 -24.92 11.69 7.13
C ARG A 508 -24.18 13.04 7.27
N ALA A 509 -23.13 13.06 8.08
CA ALA A 509 -22.08 14.08 8.00
C ALA A 509 -21.10 13.69 6.87
N ARG A 510 -20.72 14.67 6.04
CA ARG A 510 -19.63 14.57 5.07
C ARG A 510 -18.31 14.76 5.80
N MET A 511 -17.34 13.89 5.57
CA MET A 511 -15.94 14.20 5.88
C MET A 511 -15.03 13.42 4.91
N ASP A 512 -14.59 14.14 3.88
CA ASP A 512 -13.59 13.71 2.91
C ASP A 512 -12.18 14.14 3.36
N SER A 513 -11.19 13.48 2.75
CA SER A 513 -9.85 14.00 2.44
C SER A 513 -8.76 13.95 3.52
N TRP A 514 -8.19 12.75 3.75
CA TRP A 514 -6.80 12.62 4.24
C TRP A 514 -6.03 11.44 3.60
N THR A 515 -6.74 10.44 3.07
CA THR A 515 -6.15 9.27 2.39
C THR A 515 -5.89 9.48 0.89
N ALA A 516 -6.51 10.51 0.28
CA ALA A 516 -6.29 10.87 -1.13
C ALA A 516 -4.95 11.61 -1.35
N LEU A 517 -4.46 12.32 -0.32
CA LEU A 517 -3.32 13.25 -0.42
C LEU A 517 -1.93 12.57 -0.32
N MET A 518 -1.87 11.33 0.16
CA MET A 518 -0.61 10.58 0.35
C MET A 518 -0.21 9.75 -0.89
N ARG A 519 -1.02 9.74 -1.96
CA ARG A 519 -0.85 8.84 -3.12
C ARG A 519 -0.58 9.52 -4.47
N SER A 520 -0.70 10.83 -4.58
CA SER A 520 -0.19 11.62 -5.73
C SER A 520 1.34 11.69 -5.82
N PHE A 521 1.99 11.23 -4.76
CA PHE A 521 3.35 11.54 -4.40
C PHE A 521 4.42 10.60 -4.93
N SER A 522 4.02 9.39 -5.32
CA SER A 522 4.83 8.48 -6.10
C SER A 522 4.79 8.79 -7.60
N ARG A 523 4.00 9.80 -8.03
CA ARG A 523 3.72 10.06 -9.46
C ARG A 523 4.30 11.37 -10.01
N SER A 524 5.13 12.09 -9.25
CA SER A 524 5.76 13.36 -9.72
C SER A 524 7.27 13.54 -9.43
N LEU A 525 7.98 12.54 -8.92
CA LEU A 525 9.44 12.49 -9.11
C LEU A 525 9.70 12.13 -10.59
N PRO A 526 10.69 12.74 -11.28
CA PRO A 526 11.27 12.06 -12.42
C PRO A 526 11.85 10.75 -11.88
N TYR A 527 11.15 9.65 -12.17
CA TYR A 527 11.71 8.31 -12.04
C TYR A 527 13.11 8.33 -12.65
N PRO A 528 14.09 7.58 -12.11
CA PRO A 528 15.40 7.50 -12.72
C PRO A 528 15.21 6.96 -14.13
N GLN A 529 15.16 7.85 -15.15
CA GLN A 529 14.49 7.66 -16.44
C GLN A 529 14.41 6.18 -16.79
N ILE A 530 13.31 5.52 -16.38
CA ILE A 530 13.11 4.12 -16.77
C ILE A 530 12.75 4.24 -18.24
N ARG A 531 13.77 4.02 -19.06
CA ARG A 531 13.69 4.11 -20.52
C ARG A 531 12.60 3.19 -21.06
N LEU A 532 12.41 2.04 -20.40
CA LEU A 532 11.43 1.00 -20.71
C LEU A 532 11.00 0.29 -19.41
N LEU A 533 9.71 0.25 -19.08
CA LEU A 533 9.18 -0.41 -17.88
C LEU A 533 8.94 -1.91 -18.14
N PRO A 534 9.61 -2.82 -17.41
CA PRO A 534 9.34 -4.25 -17.53
C PRO A 534 8.01 -4.58 -16.84
N ALA A 535 7.08 -5.18 -17.57
CA ALA A 535 5.79 -5.62 -17.05
C ALA A 535 5.52 -7.08 -17.41
N ALA A 536 4.70 -7.75 -16.61
CA ALA A 536 4.16 -9.07 -16.95
C ALA A 536 2.65 -8.97 -17.11
N HIS A 537 2.10 -9.60 -18.13
CA HIS A 537 0.67 -9.76 -18.23
C HIS A 537 0.28 -11.07 -17.55
N THR A 538 -0.76 -11.01 -16.73
CA THR A 538 -1.24 -12.14 -15.95
C THR A 538 -2.69 -12.45 -16.30
N LEU A 539 -3.09 -13.71 -16.25
CA LEU A 539 -4.49 -14.11 -16.49
C LEU A 539 -5.33 -13.97 -15.22
N ARG A 540 -4.85 -14.56 -14.12
CA ARG A 540 -5.44 -14.46 -12.79
C ARG A 540 -4.34 -14.70 -11.75
N PRO A 541 -3.48 -13.71 -11.47
CA PRO A 541 -2.37 -13.85 -10.55
C PRO A 541 -2.90 -14.12 -9.13
N ASP A 542 -2.26 -15.07 -8.46
CA ASP A 542 -2.25 -15.15 -7.02
C ASP A 542 -1.01 -14.40 -6.50
N ASP A 543 -0.87 -14.34 -5.19
CA ASP A 543 0.27 -13.73 -4.53
C ASP A 543 1.62 -14.32 -4.95
N THR A 544 1.68 -15.64 -5.13
CA THR A 544 2.91 -16.31 -5.51
C THR A 544 3.38 -15.82 -6.87
N LEU A 545 2.43 -15.59 -7.77
CA LEU A 545 2.70 -15.11 -9.11
C LEU A 545 3.13 -13.63 -9.13
N LEU A 546 2.58 -12.80 -8.23
CA LEU A 546 3.02 -11.41 -8.05
C LEU A 546 4.42 -11.33 -7.41
N ARG A 547 4.72 -12.18 -6.43
CA ARG A 547 6.08 -12.33 -5.89
C ARG A 547 7.05 -12.81 -6.96
N GLU A 548 6.67 -13.83 -7.73
CA GLU A 548 7.48 -14.35 -8.83
C GLU A 548 7.74 -13.26 -9.88
N ALA A 549 6.76 -12.42 -10.16
CA ALA A 549 6.95 -11.26 -11.02
C ALA A 549 8.01 -10.29 -10.45
N GLN A 550 7.92 -9.97 -9.16
CA GLN A 550 8.88 -9.10 -8.47
C GLN A 550 10.29 -9.73 -8.42
N GLU A 551 10.41 -11.04 -8.20
CA GLU A 551 11.68 -11.79 -8.18
C GLU A 551 12.33 -11.94 -9.57
N ILE A 552 11.54 -11.95 -10.64
CA ILE A 552 12.06 -11.86 -12.01
C ILE A 552 12.55 -10.43 -12.29
N GLY A 553 12.01 -9.42 -11.59
CA GLY A 553 12.38 -8.01 -11.74
C GLY A 553 11.37 -7.19 -12.54
N PHE A 554 10.15 -7.70 -12.75
CA PHE A 554 9.06 -6.90 -13.27
C PHE A 554 8.69 -5.78 -12.28
N GLN A 555 8.26 -4.64 -12.82
CA GLN A 555 7.90 -3.45 -12.05
C GLN A 555 6.42 -3.09 -12.21
N ALA A 556 5.72 -3.75 -13.12
CA ALA A 556 4.30 -3.58 -13.33
C ALA A 556 3.62 -4.91 -13.70
N ILE A 557 2.32 -4.98 -13.43
CA ILE A 557 1.46 -6.08 -13.85
C ILE A 557 0.33 -5.52 -14.70
N VAL A 558 0.09 -6.15 -15.85
CA VAL A 558 -1.13 -5.95 -16.63
C VAL A 558 -2.10 -7.06 -16.25
N GLN A 559 -3.27 -6.67 -15.75
CA GLN A 559 -4.32 -7.60 -15.35
C GLN A 559 -5.65 -7.26 -16.01
N VAL A 560 -6.36 -8.29 -16.46
CA VAL A 560 -7.74 -8.18 -16.93
C VAL A 560 -8.68 -8.06 -15.72
N PHE A 561 -9.53 -7.04 -15.72
CA PHE A 561 -10.70 -6.93 -14.85
C PHE A 561 -11.94 -7.19 -15.70
N PRO A 562 -12.37 -8.45 -15.83
CA PRO A 562 -13.49 -8.81 -16.69
C PRO A 562 -14.76 -8.20 -16.10
N TRP A 563 -15.50 -7.41 -16.89
CA TRP A 563 -16.73 -6.79 -16.41
C TRP A 563 -17.72 -7.86 -15.94
N GLN A 564 -17.84 -8.96 -16.67
CA GLN A 564 -18.69 -10.09 -16.30
C GLN A 564 -18.38 -10.76 -14.96
N GLU A 565 -17.15 -10.63 -14.44
CA GLU A 565 -16.78 -11.19 -13.13
C GLU A 565 -17.01 -10.20 -12.00
N ILE A 566 -16.86 -8.90 -12.28
CA ILE A 566 -16.98 -7.83 -11.29
C ILE A 566 -18.43 -7.38 -11.12
N GLU A 567 -19.22 -7.37 -12.19
CA GLU A 567 -20.66 -7.07 -12.17
C GLU A 567 -21.44 -8.14 -12.98
N PRO A 568 -21.49 -9.40 -12.50
CA PRO A 568 -22.14 -10.49 -13.20
C PRO A 568 -23.66 -10.27 -13.37
N LEU A 569 -24.28 -9.49 -12.47
CA LEU A 569 -25.67 -9.05 -12.57
C LEU A 569 -25.74 -7.52 -12.39
N PRO A 570 -26.71 -6.83 -13.01
CA PRO A 570 -26.78 -5.37 -12.94
C PRO A 570 -26.87 -4.86 -11.49
N GLY A 571 -25.86 -4.11 -11.05
CA GLY A 571 -25.80 -3.56 -9.69
C GLY A 571 -25.27 -4.49 -8.59
N ASP A 572 -24.96 -5.76 -8.90
CA ASP A 572 -24.34 -6.71 -7.98
C ASP A 572 -22.83 -6.78 -8.22
N TRP A 573 -22.06 -6.23 -7.29
CA TRP A 573 -20.61 -6.03 -7.44
C TRP A 573 -19.78 -7.01 -6.62
N TYR A 574 -18.77 -7.61 -7.25
CA TYR A 574 -17.83 -8.55 -6.65
C TYR A 574 -16.43 -7.92 -6.68
N TRP A 575 -15.95 -7.53 -5.50
CA TRP A 575 -14.72 -6.74 -5.34
C TRP A 575 -13.57 -7.53 -4.74
N GLU A 576 -13.80 -8.75 -4.28
CA GLU A 576 -12.88 -9.57 -3.50
C GLU A 576 -11.55 -9.75 -4.22
N TYR A 577 -11.59 -10.14 -5.49
CA TYR A 577 -10.39 -10.39 -6.29
C TYR A 577 -9.71 -9.09 -6.77
N PRO A 578 -10.43 -8.10 -7.33
CA PRO A 578 -9.87 -6.78 -7.61
C PRO A 578 -9.23 -6.09 -6.39
N ASP A 579 -9.87 -6.13 -5.22
CA ASP A 579 -9.34 -5.52 -3.99
C ASP A 579 -8.09 -6.24 -3.50
N PHE A 580 -8.07 -7.58 -3.58
CA PHE A 580 -6.87 -8.39 -3.31
C PHE A 580 -5.72 -7.95 -4.21
N LEU A 581 -5.96 -7.88 -5.52
CA LEU A 581 -4.91 -7.58 -6.49
C LEU A 581 -4.31 -6.20 -6.29
N VAL A 582 -5.15 -5.18 -6.08
CA VAL A 582 -4.67 -3.80 -5.87
C VAL A 582 -3.87 -3.71 -4.57
N GLN A 583 -4.26 -4.44 -3.52
CA GLN A 583 -3.50 -4.51 -2.26
C GLN A 583 -2.17 -5.26 -2.42
N ALA A 584 -2.17 -6.37 -3.15
CA ALA A 584 -0.97 -7.17 -3.37
C ALA A 584 0.03 -6.44 -4.29
N ALA A 585 -0.43 -5.76 -5.33
CA ALA A 585 0.41 -4.91 -6.17
C ALA A 585 1.07 -3.78 -5.36
N ASP A 586 0.31 -3.10 -4.49
CA ASP A 586 0.85 -2.10 -3.55
C ASP A 586 1.92 -2.70 -2.62
N TYR A 587 1.69 -3.92 -2.11
CA TYR A 587 2.61 -4.61 -1.20
C TYR A 587 3.94 -4.98 -1.87
N TYR A 588 3.90 -5.49 -3.09
CA TYR A 588 5.09 -5.87 -3.86
C TYR A 588 5.78 -4.70 -4.57
N GLY A 589 5.22 -3.49 -4.48
CA GLY A 589 5.72 -2.32 -5.18
C GLY A 589 5.59 -2.43 -6.71
N LEU A 590 4.56 -3.15 -7.18
CA LEU A 590 4.25 -3.33 -8.60
C LEU A 590 3.20 -2.30 -9.03
N ASP A 591 3.47 -1.58 -10.12
CA ASP A 591 2.46 -0.74 -10.76
C ASP A 591 1.35 -1.61 -11.36
N LEU A 592 0.09 -1.32 -11.05
CA LEU A 592 -1.04 -2.06 -11.63
C LEU A 592 -1.60 -1.34 -12.86
N ILE A 593 -1.65 -2.03 -13.99
CA ILE A 593 -2.30 -1.62 -15.23
C ILE A 593 -3.49 -2.56 -15.45
N VAL A 594 -4.68 -2.00 -15.65
CA VAL A 594 -5.91 -2.79 -15.71
C VAL A 594 -6.54 -2.70 -17.08
N ARG A 595 -6.84 -3.86 -17.68
CA ARG A 595 -7.64 -3.98 -18.91
C ARG A 595 -9.11 -4.16 -18.57
N LEU A 596 -9.98 -3.34 -19.17
CA LEU A 596 -11.42 -3.32 -18.92
C LEU A 596 -12.19 -3.79 -20.16
N ASP A 597 -12.71 -5.01 -20.13
CA ASP A 597 -13.34 -5.72 -21.24
C ASP A 597 -14.36 -6.77 -20.75
N HIS A 598 -14.69 -7.77 -21.57
CA HIS A 598 -15.56 -8.93 -21.26
C HIS A 598 -16.94 -8.54 -20.66
N PRO A 599 -17.85 -7.98 -21.46
CA PRO A 599 -19.17 -7.59 -21.00
C PRO A 599 -20.01 -8.80 -20.54
N PRO A 600 -20.75 -8.69 -19.42
CA PRO A 600 -21.66 -9.73 -18.98
C PRO A 600 -22.78 -9.94 -20.00
N THR A 601 -23.40 -11.12 -19.97
CA THR A 601 -24.47 -11.49 -20.89
C THR A 601 -25.65 -10.52 -20.87
N TRP A 602 -26.00 -9.97 -19.70
CA TRP A 602 -27.09 -9.00 -19.56
C TRP A 602 -26.81 -7.66 -20.22
N ALA A 603 -25.53 -7.33 -20.45
CA ALA A 603 -25.12 -6.10 -21.07
C ALA A 603 -24.85 -6.25 -22.58
N ARG A 604 -25.02 -7.44 -23.16
CA ARG A 604 -24.88 -7.63 -24.61
C ARG A 604 -26.11 -7.11 -25.33
N GLU A 605 -25.90 -6.41 -26.44
CA GLU A 605 -26.98 -5.80 -27.22
C GLU A 605 -26.76 -6.02 -28.73
N ASP A 606 -27.86 -6.07 -29.48
CA ASP A 606 -27.84 -6.00 -30.94
C ASP A 606 -27.83 -4.51 -31.34
N GLY A 607 -26.75 -4.03 -31.98
CA GLY A 607 -26.63 -2.63 -32.38
C GLY A 607 -25.26 -2.25 -32.92
N ASP A 608 -24.98 -0.94 -33.00
CA ASP A 608 -23.67 -0.40 -33.45
C ASP A 608 -22.51 -0.82 -32.51
N PHE A 609 -22.82 -1.15 -31.26
CA PHE A 609 -21.91 -1.78 -30.31
C PHE A 609 -22.46 -3.15 -29.92
N PRO A 610 -21.61 -4.17 -29.72
CA PRO A 610 -22.04 -5.51 -29.28
C PRO A 610 -22.41 -5.57 -27.78
N PHE A 611 -22.55 -4.42 -27.13
CA PHE A 611 -22.89 -4.27 -25.72
C PHE A 611 -23.46 -2.89 -25.41
N ASN A 612 -24.17 -2.79 -24.28
CA ASN A 612 -24.72 -1.57 -23.73
C ASN A 612 -23.60 -0.64 -23.27
N VAL A 613 -23.33 0.40 -24.06
CA VAL A 613 -22.27 1.38 -23.80
C VAL A 613 -22.51 2.15 -22.50
N GLU A 614 -23.75 2.50 -22.16
CA GLU A 614 -24.04 3.25 -20.92
C GLU A 614 -23.68 2.43 -19.67
N ALA A 615 -24.05 1.14 -19.68
CA ALA A 615 -23.70 0.20 -18.62
C ALA A 615 -22.18 -0.02 -18.56
N TYR A 616 -21.49 -0.13 -19.70
CA TYR A 616 -20.04 -0.24 -19.73
C TYR A 616 -19.36 0.99 -19.13
N LEU A 617 -19.83 2.20 -19.47
CA LEU A 617 -19.27 3.44 -18.90
C LEU A 617 -19.53 3.57 -17.40
N LYS A 618 -20.66 3.03 -16.91
CA LYS A 618 -20.92 2.92 -15.47
C LYS A 618 -19.93 1.96 -14.81
N PHE A 619 -19.65 0.81 -15.41
CA PHE A 619 -18.62 -0.13 -14.94
C PHE A 619 -17.24 0.53 -14.89
N VAL A 620 -16.78 1.09 -16.01
CA VAL A 620 -15.49 1.78 -16.13
C VAL A 620 -15.38 2.90 -15.09
N GLY A 621 -16.39 3.75 -14.97
CA GLY A 621 -16.40 4.83 -13.99
C GLY A 621 -16.41 4.33 -12.54
N THR A 622 -17.08 3.20 -12.27
CA THR A 622 -17.11 2.60 -10.93
C THR A 622 -15.74 2.04 -10.55
N VAL A 623 -15.07 1.34 -11.46
CA VAL A 623 -13.70 0.83 -11.25
C VAL A 623 -12.71 1.99 -11.08
N ALA A 624 -12.80 3.03 -11.93
CA ALA A 624 -11.95 4.22 -11.84
C ALA A 624 -12.11 4.97 -10.51
N ARG A 625 -13.36 5.19 -10.08
CA ARG A 625 -13.66 5.82 -8.78
C ARG A 625 -13.18 4.98 -7.60
N ARG A 626 -13.41 3.67 -7.63
CA ARG A 626 -13.06 2.76 -6.51
C ARG A 626 -11.55 2.72 -6.27
N TYR A 627 -10.76 2.69 -7.35
CA TYR A 627 -9.30 2.54 -7.28
C TYR A 627 -8.53 3.80 -7.63
N GLN A 628 -9.18 4.96 -7.50
CA GLN A 628 -8.58 6.27 -7.77
C GLN A 628 -7.21 6.39 -7.10
N GLY A 629 -6.19 6.72 -7.91
CA GLY A 629 -4.80 6.88 -7.45
C GLY A 629 -4.05 5.57 -7.13
N ARG A 630 -4.66 4.40 -7.30
CA ARG A 630 -4.02 3.08 -7.08
C ARG A 630 -3.76 2.32 -8.37
N ILE A 631 -4.62 2.46 -9.38
CA ILE A 631 -4.36 1.93 -10.72
C ILE A 631 -3.54 2.97 -11.51
N ARG A 632 -2.49 2.52 -12.22
CA ARG A 632 -1.60 3.38 -13.01
C ARG A 632 -2.26 3.77 -14.33
N ALA A 633 -2.86 2.79 -15.00
CA ALA A 633 -3.45 2.97 -16.31
C ALA A 633 -4.60 2.01 -16.56
N TYR A 634 -5.51 2.42 -17.43
CA TYR A 634 -6.63 1.62 -17.91
C TYR A 634 -6.46 1.37 -19.41
N ILE A 635 -6.39 0.10 -19.80
CA ILE A 635 -6.43 -0.34 -21.19
C ILE A 635 -7.90 -0.55 -21.56
N ILE A 636 -8.37 0.17 -22.58
CA ILE A 636 -9.77 0.09 -23.01
C ILE A 636 -9.89 -0.93 -24.12
N TRP A 637 -10.45 -2.08 -23.76
CA TRP A 637 -10.66 -3.25 -24.62
C TRP A 637 -9.39 -4.04 -24.98
N ASN A 638 -9.59 -5.18 -25.63
CA ASN A 638 -8.55 -6.03 -26.20
C ASN A 638 -8.81 -6.25 -27.70
N GLU A 639 -7.83 -6.02 -28.56
CA GLU A 639 -7.84 -6.39 -29.99
C GLU A 639 -9.18 -6.16 -30.73
N PRO A 640 -9.76 -4.94 -30.71
CA PRO A 640 -11.03 -4.65 -31.38
C PRO A 640 -10.96 -4.79 -32.91
N ASN A 641 -9.77 -5.02 -33.46
CA ASN A 641 -9.55 -5.34 -34.86
C ASN A 641 -9.79 -6.83 -35.19
N LEU A 642 -10.15 -7.65 -34.20
CA LEU A 642 -10.63 -9.03 -34.37
C LEU A 642 -12.10 -9.15 -33.96
N ALA A 643 -12.92 -9.78 -34.80
CA ALA A 643 -14.35 -9.95 -34.53
C ALA A 643 -14.64 -10.84 -33.32
N SER A 644 -13.76 -11.78 -33.02
CA SER A 644 -13.85 -12.64 -31.83
C SER A 644 -13.72 -11.86 -30.51
N GLU A 645 -12.89 -10.82 -30.51
CA GLU A 645 -12.61 -9.98 -29.34
C GLU A 645 -13.55 -8.77 -29.28
N TRP A 646 -13.91 -8.20 -30.43
CA TRP A 646 -14.87 -7.11 -30.51
C TRP A 646 -16.31 -7.58 -30.29
N GLY A 647 -16.67 -8.78 -30.79
CA GLY A 647 -18.03 -9.31 -30.78
C GLY A 647 -18.86 -8.95 -32.01
N ALA A 648 -18.29 -8.20 -32.95
CA ALA A 648 -18.86 -7.79 -34.23
C ALA A 648 -17.72 -7.59 -35.26
N PRO A 649 -18.00 -7.43 -36.57
CA PRO A 649 -16.96 -7.08 -37.53
C PRO A 649 -16.14 -5.87 -37.09
N PRO A 650 -14.80 -5.85 -37.32
CA PRO A 650 -13.93 -4.76 -36.89
C PRO A 650 -14.39 -3.37 -37.36
N ASP A 651 -14.62 -2.45 -36.43
CA ASP A 651 -15.02 -1.07 -36.72
C ASP A 651 -14.15 -0.06 -35.94
N PRO A 652 -13.15 0.56 -36.59
CA PRO A 652 -12.28 1.53 -35.93
C PRO A 652 -13.01 2.80 -35.51
N SER A 653 -14.13 3.17 -36.16
CA SER A 653 -14.92 4.34 -35.77
C SER A 653 -15.75 4.07 -34.51
N ALA A 654 -16.38 2.89 -34.42
CA ALA A 654 -17.10 2.47 -33.22
C ALA A 654 -16.16 2.35 -32.03
N TYR A 655 -15.01 1.67 -32.19
CA TYR A 655 -14.00 1.58 -31.14
C TYR A 655 -13.50 2.95 -30.69
N THR A 656 -13.24 3.86 -31.64
CA THR A 656 -12.82 5.24 -31.32
C THR A 656 -13.86 5.99 -30.48
N ARG A 657 -15.15 5.79 -30.77
CA ARG A 657 -16.24 6.38 -29.97
C ARG A 657 -16.32 5.78 -28.57
N LEU A 658 -16.10 4.47 -28.41
CA LEU A 658 -15.99 3.85 -27.09
C LEU A 658 -14.82 4.43 -26.31
N LEU A 659 -13.64 4.51 -26.93
CA LEU A 659 -12.42 5.05 -26.34
C LEU A 659 -12.61 6.50 -25.89
N GLN A 660 -13.26 7.33 -26.72
CA GLN A 660 -13.64 8.71 -26.37
C GLN A 660 -14.47 8.78 -25.09
N LEU A 661 -15.52 7.96 -24.99
CA LEU A 661 -16.43 7.96 -23.85
C LEU A 661 -15.78 7.40 -22.60
N ALA A 662 -15.02 6.30 -22.72
CA ALA A 662 -14.28 5.71 -21.61
C ALA A 662 -13.19 6.65 -21.09
N TYR A 663 -12.46 7.33 -21.98
CA TYR A 663 -11.48 8.35 -21.62
C TYR A 663 -12.13 9.45 -20.76
N GLN A 664 -13.26 10.00 -21.21
CA GLN A 664 -13.99 11.02 -20.44
C GLN A 664 -14.50 10.50 -19.10
N ALA A 665 -15.04 9.27 -19.06
CA ALA A 665 -15.51 8.65 -17.83
C ALA A 665 -14.38 8.45 -16.82
N ILE A 666 -13.23 7.94 -17.26
CA ILE A 666 -12.06 7.73 -16.39
C ILE A 666 -11.51 9.07 -15.93
N LYS A 667 -11.25 10.02 -16.83
CA LYS A 667 -10.67 11.32 -16.44
C LYS A 667 -11.58 12.12 -15.51
N ARG A 668 -12.90 11.87 -15.50
CA ARG A 668 -13.83 12.46 -14.54
C ARG A 668 -13.67 11.89 -13.13
N GLU A 669 -13.38 10.59 -13.00
CA GLU A 669 -13.29 9.90 -11.70
C GLU A 669 -11.84 9.85 -11.17
N ASP A 670 -10.87 9.66 -12.06
CA ASP A 670 -9.42 9.70 -11.80
C ASP A 670 -8.69 10.49 -12.90
N PRO A 671 -8.54 11.82 -12.73
CA PRO A 671 -7.87 12.68 -13.72
C PRO A 671 -6.40 12.31 -13.98
N LEU A 672 -5.74 11.60 -13.05
CA LEU A 672 -4.33 11.24 -13.12
C LEU A 672 -4.08 9.85 -13.72
N ALA A 673 -5.11 9.01 -13.85
CA ALA A 673 -4.98 7.71 -14.48
C ALA A 673 -4.67 7.86 -15.98
N LEU A 674 -3.71 7.07 -16.47
CA LEU A 674 -3.43 7.00 -17.91
C LEU A 674 -4.49 6.14 -18.60
N VAL A 675 -4.91 6.54 -19.79
CA VAL A 675 -5.82 5.76 -20.64
C VAL A 675 -5.04 5.27 -21.85
N VAL A 676 -5.00 3.96 -22.03
CA VAL A 676 -4.28 3.29 -23.11
C VAL A 676 -5.32 2.73 -24.08
N SER A 677 -5.11 2.91 -25.39
CA SER A 677 -5.94 2.20 -26.38
C SER A 677 -5.76 0.68 -26.22
N ALA A 678 -6.65 -0.09 -26.81
CA ALA A 678 -6.49 -1.52 -26.96
C ALA A 678 -5.18 -1.79 -27.70
N GLY A 679 -4.52 -2.88 -27.32
CA GLY A 679 -3.52 -3.49 -28.19
C GLY A 679 -4.20 -4.04 -29.42
N LEU A 680 -3.70 -3.69 -30.60
CA LEU A 680 -4.21 -4.22 -31.87
C LEU A 680 -3.47 -5.53 -32.19
N ALA A 681 -4.21 -6.54 -32.62
CA ALA A 681 -3.67 -7.82 -33.05
C ALA A 681 -2.88 -7.65 -34.35
N PRO A 682 -1.61 -8.07 -34.44
CA PRO A 682 -0.84 -7.99 -35.68
C PRO A 682 -1.40 -8.96 -36.72
N THR A 683 -2.02 -8.44 -37.77
CA THR A 683 -2.57 -9.22 -38.89
C THR A 683 -2.46 -8.43 -40.19
N ASN A 684 -2.46 -9.14 -41.33
CA ASN A 684 -2.58 -8.55 -42.66
C ASN A 684 -3.98 -8.79 -43.26
N GLU A 685 -4.90 -9.36 -42.49
CA GLU A 685 -6.24 -9.70 -42.96
C GLU A 685 -7.12 -8.46 -43.16
N GLN A 686 -8.02 -8.52 -44.14
CA GLN A 686 -9.03 -7.50 -44.38
C GLN A 686 -10.37 -8.16 -44.69
N SER A 687 -11.07 -8.58 -43.65
CA SER A 687 -12.34 -9.30 -43.73
C SER A 687 -13.31 -8.85 -42.62
N ASP A 688 -14.49 -9.47 -42.58
CA ASP A 688 -15.43 -9.29 -41.47
C ASP A 688 -14.96 -9.96 -40.16
N GLN A 689 -13.91 -10.80 -40.21
CA GLN A 689 -13.34 -11.48 -39.03
C GLN A 689 -12.14 -10.74 -38.45
N ALA A 690 -11.31 -10.11 -39.28
CA ALA A 690 -10.13 -9.40 -38.83
C ALA A 690 -9.75 -8.26 -39.77
N MET A 691 -9.14 -7.22 -39.21
CA MET A 691 -8.64 -6.06 -39.93
C MET A 691 -7.18 -5.79 -39.57
N ASP A 692 -6.36 -5.51 -40.58
CA ASP A 692 -4.96 -5.12 -40.43
C ASP A 692 -4.84 -3.97 -39.41
N ASP A 693 -3.99 -4.15 -38.42
CA ASP A 693 -3.78 -3.22 -37.30
C ASP A 693 -3.36 -1.82 -37.77
N ARG A 694 -2.63 -1.71 -38.90
CA ARG A 694 -2.23 -0.41 -39.47
C ARG A 694 -3.43 0.29 -40.09
N VAL A 695 -4.28 -0.45 -40.79
CA VAL A 695 -5.53 0.07 -41.38
C VAL A 695 -6.52 0.45 -40.29
N PHE A 696 -6.63 -0.36 -39.23
CA PHE A 696 -7.48 -0.07 -38.09
C PHE A 696 -7.01 1.19 -37.34
N LEU A 697 -5.71 1.34 -37.09
CA LEU A 697 -5.14 2.53 -36.47
C LEU A 697 -5.34 3.79 -37.33
N GLU A 698 -5.17 3.68 -38.65
CA GLU A 698 -5.46 4.75 -39.59
C GLU A 698 -6.94 5.17 -39.49
N GLY A 699 -7.86 4.21 -39.45
CA GLY A 699 -9.29 4.44 -39.21
C GLY A 699 -9.57 5.12 -37.87
N MET A 700 -8.86 4.73 -36.80
CA MET A 700 -9.00 5.36 -35.48
C MET A 700 -8.63 6.85 -35.53
N TYR A 701 -7.53 7.20 -36.21
CA TYR A 701 -7.12 8.60 -36.37
C TYR A 701 -8.12 9.40 -37.21
N GLN A 702 -8.63 8.81 -38.29
CA GLN A 702 -9.67 9.43 -39.12
C GLN A 702 -10.97 9.66 -38.34
N ALA A 703 -11.31 8.78 -37.40
CA ALA A 703 -12.43 8.92 -36.48
C ALA A 703 -12.16 9.86 -35.29
N GLY A 704 -10.96 10.46 -35.20
CA GLY A 704 -10.62 11.46 -34.20
C GLY A 704 -10.14 10.90 -32.87
N ALA A 705 -9.47 9.74 -32.84
CA ALA A 705 -8.95 9.13 -31.60
C ALA A 705 -7.84 9.95 -30.93
N ARG A 706 -7.15 10.83 -31.68
CA ARG A 706 -5.91 11.50 -31.23
C ARG A 706 -5.95 12.11 -29.83
N PRO A 707 -6.99 12.79 -29.32
CA PRO A 707 -6.95 13.35 -27.96
C PRO A 707 -7.42 12.39 -26.85
N PHE A 708 -7.82 11.15 -27.18
CA PHE A 708 -8.58 10.27 -26.27
C PHE A 708 -7.81 9.02 -25.83
N PHE A 709 -6.49 9.04 -25.92
CA PHE A 709 -5.59 8.09 -25.27
C PHE A 709 -4.26 8.76 -24.94
N ASP A 710 -3.65 8.38 -23.83
CA ASP A 710 -2.35 8.86 -23.37
C ASP A 710 -1.20 8.03 -23.98
N ALA A 711 -1.46 6.77 -24.31
CA ALA A 711 -0.54 5.86 -24.98
C ALA A 711 -1.28 4.94 -25.96
N LEU A 712 -0.63 4.58 -27.06
CA LEU A 712 -1.13 3.56 -27.97
C LEU A 712 -0.77 2.18 -27.42
N GLY A 713 -1.75 1.30 -27.19
CA GLY A 713 -1.51 -0.12 -26.95
C GLY A 713 -1.14 -0.84 -28.26
N ALA A 714 -0.22 -1.80 -28.20
CA ALA A 714 0.16 -2.62 -29.34
C ALA A 714 0.60 -4.02 -28.89
N HIS A 715 0.40 -5.04 -29.74
CA HIS A 715 0.84 -6.42 -29.50
C HIS A 715 1.97 -6.84 -30.46
N PRO A 716 3.24 -6.42 -30.22
CA PRO A 716 4.37 -6.75 -31.08
C PRO A 716 4.84 -8.21 -30.93
N TYR A 717 3.98 -9.16 -31.25
CA TYR A 717 4.33 -10.59 -31.25
C TYR A 717 5.46 -10.88 -32.23
N GLY A 718 6.41 -11.72 -31.79
CA GLY A 718 7.51 -12.16 -32.65
C GLY A 718 7.18 -13.37 -33.51
N PHE A 719 6.00 -13.98 -33.32
CA PHE A 719 5.56 -15.20 -34.00
C PHE A 719 6.63 -16.30 -33.88
N ALA A 720 7.14 -16.85 -34.98
CA ALA A 720 8.20 -17.86 -34.99
C ALA A 720 9.61 -17.28 -35.24
N TYR A 721 9.75 -15.96 -35.26
CA TYR A 721 10.90 -15.30 -35.86
C TYR A 721 11.76 -14.53 -34.84
N PRO A 722 13.08 -14.43 -35.04
CA PRO A 722 13.96 -13.66 -34.15
C PRO A 722 13.56 -12.17 -34.06
N PRO A 723 13.79 -11.51 -32.91
CA PRO A 723 13.45 -10.09 -32.72
C PRO A 723 14.29 -9.11 -33.57
N ASP A 724 15.40 -9.56 -34.14
CA ASP A 724 16.30 -8.73 -34.96
C ASP A 724 15.88 -8.63 -36.43
N ASP A 725 14.86 -9.38 -36.84
CA ASP A 725 14.33 -9.31 -38.19
C ASP A 725 13.76 -7.91 -38.48
N SER A 726 14.01 -7.43 -39.69
CA SER A 726 13.54 -6.11 -40.16
C SER A 726 12.01 -6.07 -40.21
N HIS A 727 11.40 -4.91 -39.98
CA HIS A 727 9.94 -4.76 -39.96
C HIS A 727 9.23 -5.22 -41.25
N GLY A 728 9.91 -5.25 -42.42
CA GLY A 728 9.34 -5.77 -43.67
C GLY A 728 9.51 -7.26 -43.92
N ALA A 729 10.22 -8.00 -43.05
CA ALA A 729 10.36 -9.45 -43.16
C ALA A 729 9.05 -10.17 -42.81
N HIS A 730 8.85 -11.38 -43.34
CA HIS A 730 7.68 -12.23 -43.07
C HIS A 730 6.35 -11.50 -43.31
N GLU A 731 6.28 -10.74 -44.41
CA GLU A 731 5.12 -9.91 -44.75
C GLU A 731 4.72 -8.92 -43.65
N GLY A 732 5.68 -8.53 -42.81
CA GLY A 732 5.48 -7.63 -41.68
C GLY A 732 4.86 -8.30 -40.44
N LEU A 733 4.81 -9.63 -40.35
CA LEU A 733 4.37 -10.37 -39.16
C LEU A 733 5.58 -10.75 -38.29
N ASN A 734 6.11 -9.77 -37.58
CA ASN A 734 7.19 -9.92 -36.61
C ASN A 734 7.16 -8.78 -35.57
N MET A 735 7.99 -8.88 -34.53
CA MET A 735 8.03 -7.89 -33.44
C MET A 735 8.29 -6.45 -33.94
N SER A 736 9.13 -6.27 -34.98
CA SER A 736 9.49 -4.95 -35.51
C SER A 736 8.34 -4.28 -36.27
N ARG A 737 7.21 -4.96 -36.53
CA ARG A 737 5.98 -4.38 -37.10
C ARG A 737 5.48 -3.15 -36.34
N ILE A 738 5.77 -3.06 -35.05
CA ILE A 738 5.45 -1.89 -34.21
C ILE A 738 5.98 -0.56 -34.80
N LEU A 739 7.02 -0.60 -35.64
CA LEU A 739 7.54 0.56 -36.37
C LEU A 739 6.56 1.10 -37.42
N ASP A 740 5.73 0.24 -38.02
CA ASP A 740 4.68 0.65 -38.95
C ASP A 740 3.58 1.43 -38.21
N LEU A 741 3.13 0.94 -37.05
CA LEU A 741 2.17 1.65 -36.19
C LEU A 741 2.73 3.01 -35.77
N ARG A 742 4.02 3.06 -35.41
CA ARG A 742 4.70 4.31 -35.09
C ARG A 742 4.72 5.29 -36.26
N ALA A 743 4.92 4.80 -37.48
CA ALA A 743 4.87 5.62 -38.70
C ALA A 743 3.47 6.20 -38.94
N VAL A 744 2.41 5.41 -38.73
CA VAL A 744 1.01 5.88 -38.78
C VAL A 744 0.77 6.99 -37.75
N MET A 745 1.17 6.79 -36.48
CA MET A 745 1.06 7.85 -35.46
C MET A 745 1.79 9.14 -35.88
N ALA A 746 2.99 9.02 -36.45
CA ALA A 746 3.77 10.15 -36.91
C ALA A 746 3.11 10.90 -38.07
N ALA A 747 2.50 10.17 -39.03
CA ALA A 747 1.76 10.75 -40.15
C ALA A 747 0.55 11.58 -39.68
N HIS A 748 -0.08 11.19 -38.57
CA HIS A 748 -1.18 11.93 -37.93
C HIS A 748 -0.73 12.98 -36.90
N GLY A 749 0.58 13.27 -36.85
CA GLY A 749 1.16 14.26 -35.94
C GLY A 749 1.13 13.87 -34.46
N ASP A 750 0.92 12.58 -34.16
CA ASP A 750 0.85 12.03 -32.80
C ASP A 750 2.10 11.22 -32.42
N GLY A 751 3.14 11.30 -33.25
CA GLY A 751 4.45 10.67 -33.05
C GLY A 751 5.22 11.17 -31.83
N ALA A 752 4.66 11.98 -30.93
CA ALA A 752 5.28 12.29 -29.63
C ALA A 752 4.80 11.35 -28.52
N LYS A 753 3.62 10.76 -28.67
CA LYS A 753 3.06 9.87 -27.66
C LYS A 753 3.81 8.54 -27.58
N PRO A 754 3.83 7.92 -26.40
CA PRO A 754 4.43 6.61 -26.23
C PRO A 754 3.55 5.51 -26.83
N ILE A 755 4.21 4.41 -27.20
CA ILE A 755 3.56 3.13 -27.43
C ILE A 755 3.81 2.24 -26.20
N TRP A 756 2.82 1.45 -25.81
CA TRP A 756 2.91 0.44 -24.76
C TRP A 756 2.72 -0.91 -25.41
N ALA A 757 3.73 -1.78 -25.33
CA ALA A 757 3.54 -3.19 -25.68
C ALA A 757 2.72 -3.82 -24.57
N THR A 758 1.41 -3.92 -24.77
CA THR A 758 0.47 -4.48 -23.76
C THR A 758 0.59 -6.00 -23.69
N GLU A 759 1.06 -6.62 -24.77
CA GLU A 759 1.43 -8.03 -24.86
C GLU A 759 2.63 -8.20 -25.81
N ILE A 760 3.67 -8.91 -25.39
CA ILE A 760 4.78 -9.32 -26.25
C ILE A 760 5.27 -10.71 -25.84
N GLY A 761 5.54 -11.58 -26.81
CA GLY A 761 6.07 -12.90 -26.52
C GLY A 761 6.29 -13.77 -27.74
N TRP A 762 6.79 -14.97 -27.46
CA TRP A 762 6.95 -16.10 -28.39
C TRP A 762 6.37 -17.34 -27.73
N THR A 763 5.63 -18.14 -28.49
CA THR A 763 4.97 -19.33 -27.98
C THR A 763 5.86 -20.56 -28.11
N THR A 764 5.98 -21.35 -27.05
CA THR A 764 6.63 -22.68 -27.09
C THR A 764 5.67 -23.80 -27.45
N HIS A 765 4.41 -23.47 -27.74
CA HIS A 765 3.37 -24.43 -28.07
C HIS A 765 2.29 -23.76 -28.93
N GLY A 766 2.46 -23.80 -30.25
CA GLY A 766 1.42 -23.39 -31.19
C GLY A 766 0.34 -24.46 -31.35
N VAL A 767 -0.94 -24.07 -31.32
CA VAL A 767 -2.08 -24.99 -31.43
C VAL A 767 -2.75 -24.83 -32.79
N GLY A 768 -3.18 -25.94 -33.40
CA GLY A 768 -3.96 -25.94 -34.64
C GLY A 768 -3.24 -25.26 -35.81
N GLU A 769 -3.93 -24.33 -36.48
CA GLU A 769 -3.40 -23.55 -37.61
C GLU A 769 -2.24 -22.62 -37.21
N HIS A 770 -2.02 -22.40 -35.91
CA HIS A 770 -0.93 -21.60 -35.35
C HIS A 770 0.29 -22.43 -34.92
N ALA A 771 0.34 -23.74 -35.25
CA ALA A 771 1.49 -24.59 -34.93
C ALA A 771 2.83 -24.05 -35.46
N TRP A 772 2.79 -23.32 -36.59
CA TRP A 772 3.96 -22.70 -37.20
C TRP A 772 4.59 -21.58 -36.36
N LEU A 773 3.90 -21.07 -35.32
CA LEU A 773 4.39 -20.04 -34.39
C LEU A 773 5.39 -20.54 -33.34
N THR A 774 5.59 -21.86 -33.28
CA THR A 774 6.30 -22.51 -32.17
C THR A 774 7.79 -22.26 -32.21
N VAL A 775 8.35 -21.79 -31.08
CA VAL A 775 9.79 -21.74 -30.82
C VAL A 775 10.20 -22.72 -29.71
N THR A 776 11.48 -23.05 -29.62
CA THR A 776 12.03 -23.83 -28.50
C THR A 776 12.04 -23.02 -27.19
N LEU A 777 12.19 -23.70 -26.05
CA LEU A 777 12.31 -23.04 -24.74
C LEU A 777 13.54 -22.11 -24.67
N GLU A 778 14.62 -22.54 -25.31
CA GLU A 778 15.87 -21.79 -25.43
C GLU A 778 15.70 -20.57 -26.33
N GLU A 779 15.01 -20.70 -27.47
CA GLU A 779 14.67 -19.58 -28.34
C GLU A 779 13.73 -18.60 -27.65
N GLN A 780 12.70 -19.05 -26.91
CA GLN A 780 11.84 -18.17 -26.14
C GLN A 780 12.64 -17.32 -25.14
N ALA A 781 13.59 -17.94 -24.43
CA ALA A 781 14.47 -17.26 -23.48
C ALA A 781 15.40 -16.24 -24.15
N ASP A 782 16.08 -16.65 -25.24
CA ASP A 782 16.98 -15.79 -26.00
C ASP A 782 16.24 -14.62 -26.67
N TYR A 783 15.11 -14.91 -27.31
CA TYR A 783 14.34 -13.93 -28.08
C TYR A 783 13.76 -12.85 -27.18
N LEU A 784 13.18 -13.20 -26.03
CA LEU A 784 12.66 -12.20 -25.09
C LEU A 784 13.76 -11.31 -24.50
N ALA A 785 14.95 -11.87 -24.21
CA ALA A 785 16.09 -11.09 -23.74
C ALA A 785 16.62 -10.13 -24.81
N ARG A 786 16.77 -10.60 -26.07
CA ARG A 786 17.19 -9.75 -27.20
C ARG A 786 16.14 -8.70 -27.54
N ALA A 787 14.87 -9.06 -27.53
CA ALA A 787 13.73 -8.16 -27.73
C ALA A 787 13.74 -7.00 -26.72
N TRP A 788 13.97 -7.31 -25.45
CA TRP A 788 14.14 -6.29 -24.41
C TRP A 788 15.28 -5.32 -24.75
N TRP A 789 16.47 -5.83 -25.09
CA TRP A 789 17.62 -4.97 -25.38
C TRP A 789 17.44 -4.14 -26.64
N LYS A 790 16.84 -4.72 -27.68
CA LYS A 790 16.46 -4.01 -28.91
C LYS A 790 15.54 -2.85 -28.58
N ALA A 791 14.44 -3.11 -27.88
CA ALA A 791 13.51 -2.07 -27.43
C ALA A 791 14.18 -1.01 -26.55
N TYR A 792 14.98 -1.44 -25.57
CA TYR A 792 15.68 -0.55 -24.65
C TYR A 792 16.67 0.38 -25.35
N HIS A 793 17.37 -0.09 -26.39
CA HIS A 793 18.38 0.68 -27.11
C HIS A 793 17.83 1.50 -28.27
N GLU A 794 16.90 0.93 -29.04
CA GLU A 794 16.45 1.49 -30.32
C GLU A 794 15.12 2.24 -30.21
N TRP A 795 14.25 1.92 -29.24
CA TRP A 795 12.87 2.40 -29.20
C TRP A 795 12.57 3.23 -27.94
N PRO A 796 13.12 4.45 -27.80
CA PRO A 796 12.90 5.30 -26.61
C PRO A 796 11.44 5.75 -26.44
N TRP A 797 10.60 5.58 -27.46
CA TRP A 797 9.16 5.86 -27.45
C TRP A 797 8.33 4.67 -26.95
N LEU A 798 8.90 3.46 -26.85
CA LEU A 798 8.25 2.33 -26.20
C LEU A 798 8.46 2.47 -24.69
N ARG A 799 7.38 2.58 -23.91
CA ARG A 799 7.48 2.90 -22.47
C ARG A 799 7.14 1.74 -21.54
N VAL A 800 6.37 0.76 -22.02
CA VAL A 800 6.02 -0.45 -21.28
C VAL A 800 6.27 -1.66 -22.18
N PHE A 801 6.94 -2.66 -21.62
CA PHE A 801 7.25 -3.94 -22.27
C PHE A 801 6.58 -5.04 -21.45
N THR A 802 5.36 -5.41 -21.83
CA THR A 802 4.55 -6.38 -21.08
C THR A 802 4.67 -7.78 -21.66
N VAL A 803 5.41 -8.65 -20.98
CA VAL A 803 5.59 -10.04 -21.42
C VAL A 803 4.28 -10.83 -21.27
N TRP A 804 3.81 -11.37 -22.39
CA TRP A 804 2.70 -12.33 -22.46
C TRP A 804 3.30 -13.75 -22.43
N ASN A 805 3.11 -14.52 -21.36
CA ASN A 805 2.42 -14.16 -20.11
C ASN A 805 3.08 -14.79 -18.87
N LEU A 806 2.73 -14.32 -17.69
CA LEU A 806 3.07 -14.98 -16.43
C LEU A 806 1.77 -15.56 -15.85
N SER A 807 1.49 -16.84 -16.12
CA SER A 807 0.25 -17.50 -15.66
C SER A 807 0.46 -18.98 -15.36
N ARG A 808 -0.32 -19.51 -14.40
CA ARG A 808 -0.35 -20.94 -14.05
C ARG A 808 -1.60 -21.60 -14.61
N GLY A 809 -1.48 -22.89 -14.93
CA GLY A 809 -2.65 -23.75 -15.17
C GLY A 809 -3.42 -23.49 -16.46
N ALA A 810 -2.88 -22.72 -17.42
CA ALA A 810 -3.46 -22.66 -18.77
C ALA A 810 -3.50 -24.09 -19.38
N PRO A 811 -4.64 -24.53 -19.93
CA PRO A 811 -4.73 -25.82 -20.63
C PRO A 811 -3.75 -25.88 -21.81
N GLU A 812 -3.21 -27.05 -22.14
CA GLU A 812 -2.24 -27.19 -23.25
C GLU A 812 -2.88 -26.85 -24.61
N GLU A 813 -4.19 -27.05 -24.70
CA GLU A 813 -5.03 -26.67 -25.83
C GLU A 813 -5.32 -25.16 -25.93
N ASP A 814 -5.01 -24.37 -24.91
CA ASP A 814 -5.12 -22.90 -24.95
C ASP A 814 -3.77 -22.31 -25.43
N GLU A 815 -3.81 -21.45 -26.45
CA GLU A 815 -2.63 -20.80 -27.02
C GLU A 815 -1.78 -20.05 -25.97
N LYS A 816 -2.41 -19.59 -24.89
CA LYS A 816 -1.77 -18.90 -23.75
C LYS A 816 -0.74 -19.77 -23.04
N PHE A 817 -0.87 -21.10 -23.13
CA PHE A 817 0.03 -22.04 -22.50
C PHE A 817 1.46 -21.94 -23.03
N GLY A 818 1.61 -21.85 -24.34
CA GLY A 818 2.93 -21.76 -24.97
C GLY A 818 3.63 -20.44 -24.66
N TYR A 819 2.87 -19.35 -24.51
CA TYR A 819 3.38 -18.03 -24.13
C TYR A 819 3.78 -17.90 -22.66
N SER A 820 3.23 -18.75 -21.77
CA SER A 820 3.53 -18.63 -20.34
C SER A 820 5.02 -18.79 -20.04
N LEU A 821 5.55 -17.95 -19.15
CA LEU A 821 6.90 -18.08 -18.59
C LEU A 821 7.03 -19.27 -17.63
N LEU A 822 5.91 -19.90 -17.26
CA LEU A 822 5.85 -21.03 -16.34
C LEU A 822 5.40 -22.29 -17.09
N PHE A 823 5.89 -23.45 -16.66
CA PHE A 823 5.27 -24.72 -16.98
C PHE A 823 3.91 -24.86 -16.28
N ARG A 824 3.11 -25.84 -16.71
CA ARG A 824 1.78 -26.11 -16.12
C ARG A 824 1.82 -26.32 -14.61
N ASP A 825 2.87 -26.98 -14.13
CA ASP A 825 3.11 -27.26 -12.72
C ASP A 825 3.63 -26.05 -11.92
N GLY A 826 3.75 -24.89 -12.56
CA GLY A 826 4.22 -23.64 -11.97
C GLY A 826 5.73 -23.52 -11.89
N ARG A 827 6.51 -24.51 -12.38
CA ARG A 827 7.97 -24.37 -12.45
C ARG A 827 8.35 -23.29 -13.47
N PRO A 828 9.35 -22.45 -13.18
CA PRO A 828 9.82 -21.46 -14.15
C PRO A 828 10.46 -22.12 -15.37
N LYS A 829 10.15 -21.61 -16.56
CA LYS A 829 10.86 -21.95 -17.81
C LYS A 829 12.22 -21.24 -17.85
N PRO A 830 13.15 -21.64 -18.74
CA PRO A 830 14.46 -20.98 -18.88
C PRO A 830 14.39 -19.46 -19.07
N VAL A 831 13.32 -18.98 -19.72
CA VAL A 831 13.05 -17.56 -19.93
C VAL A 831 12.96 -16.75 -18.64
N CYS A 832 12.45 -17.30 -17.53
CA CYS A 832 12.39 -16.59 -16.25
C CYS A 832 13.79 -16.19 -15.76
N GLN A 833 14.76 -17.10 -15.90
CA GLN A 833 16.14 -16.83 -15.54
C GLN A 833 16.79 -15.82 -16.50
N ALA A 834 16.55 -15.97 -17.81
CA ALA A 834 17.06 -15.03 -18.82
C ALA A 834 16.55 -13.60 -18.59
N LEU A 835 15.27 -13.43 -18.27
CA LEU A 835 14.67 -12.14 -17.94
C LEU A 835 15.21 -11.58 -16.61
N ARG A 836 15.38 -12.43 -15.59
CA ARG A 836 15.98 -12.04 -14.32
C ARG A 836 17.40 -11.50 -14.51
N ASP A 837 18.23 -12.21 -15.26
CA ASP A 837 19.60 -11.77 -15.55
C ASP A 837 19.61 -10.49 -16.39
N THR A 838 18.69 -10.39 -17.36
CA THR A 838 18.50 -9.20 -18.19
C THR A 838 18.16 -7.97 -17.35
N PHE A 839 17.15 -8.07 -16.47
CA PHE A 839 16.71 -6.95 -15.63
C PHE A 839 17.72 -6.63 -14.52
N ALA A 840 18.36 -7.64 -13.93
CA ALA A 840 19.41 -7.46 -12.93
C ALA A 840 20.64 -6.74 -13.49
N SER A 841 21.00 -6.99 -14.76
CA SER A 841 22.14 -6.32 -15.41
C SER A 841 21.96 -4.80 -15.57
N ILE A 842 20.72 -4.31 -15.54
CA ILE A 842 20.40 -2.87 -15.55
C ILE A 842 20.68 -2.26 -14.18
N VAL A 843 20.41 -3.02 -13.10
CA VAL A 843 20.68 -2.62 -11.72
C VAL A 843 22.18 -2.64 -11.44
N SER A 844 22.92 -3.64 -11.93
CA SER A 844 24.37 -3.75 -11.73
C SER A 844 25.20 -2.78 -12.60
N ARG A 845 24.72 -2.41 -13.80
CA ARG A 845 25.33 -1.34 -14.62
C ARG A 845 25.17 0.07 -14.04
N ARG A 846 24.35 0.26 -13.00
CA ARG A 846 24.31 1.50 -12.19
C ARG A 846 25.41 1.55 -11.11
N TYR A 847 26.11 0.44 -10.85
CA TYR A 847 27.21 0.32 -9.89
C TYR A 847 28.51 -0.14 -10.55
N SER A 848 28.92 0.55 -11.61
CA SER A 848 30.23 0.33 -12.25
C SER A 848 30.82 1.66 -12.70
N ILE A 849 31.15 2.51 -11.74
CA ILE A 849 32.24 3.50 -11.85
C ILE A 849 33.11 3.29 -10.60
N PRO A 850 34.44 3.15 -10.72
CA PRO A 850 35.32 2.90 -9.59
C PRO A 850 35.67 4.21 -8.86
N ASP A 851 35.71 4.20 -7.53
CA ASP A 851 36.64 4.99 -6.72
C ASP A 851 36.76 4.40 -5.28
N PRO A 852 37.90 4.55 -4.58
CA PRO A 852 38.55 3.43 -3.91
C PRO A 852 38.81 3.73 -2.42
N TRP A 853 37.93 3.30 -1.50
CA TRP A 853 38.17 3.49 -0.04
C TRP A 853 37.66 2.37 0.89
N TRP A 854 37.32 1.18 0.38
CA TRP A 854 36.83 0.06 1.23
C TRP A 854 37.93 -0.91 1.70
N MET A 855 39.01 -0.41 2.29
CA MET A 855 39.79 -1.22 3.23
C MET A 855 40.02 -0.37 4.46
N LEU A 856 39.07 -0.38 5.40
CA LEU A 856 39.39 -0.51 6.82
C LEU A 856 38.09 -0.62 7.64
N LEU A 857 38.09 -1.59 8.55
CA LEU A 857 37.26 -1.69 9.76
C LEU A 857 36.05 -2.64 9.69
N GLU A 858 36.36 -3.93 9.55
CA GLU A 858 36.05 -4.85 10.64
C GLU A 858 36.68 -4.31 11.94
N THR A 859 35.91 -4.16 13.01
CA THR A 859 36.20 -4.84 14.29
C THR A 859 35.29 -4.31 15.41
N LEU A 860 34.40 -5.20 15.87
CA LEU A 860 34.02 -5.43 17.29
C LEU A 860 33.20 -4.31 17.97
N GLY A 861 32.10 -4.52 18.68
CA GLY A 861 31.48 -5.71 19.31
C GLY A 861 30.59 -5.18 20.45
N PHE A 862 29.39 -5.73 20.60
CA PHE A 862 28.36 -5.37 21.60
C PHE A 862 28.78 -5.66 23.05
N ASP A 863 28.16 -5.00 24.07
CA ASP A 863 27.44 -5.74 25.13
C ASP A 863 26.57 -4.91 26.13
N SER A 864 25.47 -5.57 26.54
CA SER A 864 24.51 -5.54 27.68
C SER A 864 24.73 -4.65 28.93
N SER A 865 23.76 -4.27 29.81
CA SER A 865 22.29 -4.33 30.01
C SER A 865 21.94 -3.43 31.26
N PRO A 866 20.85 -3.59 32.04
CA PRO A 866 19.64 -2.74 32.06
C PRO A 866 19.32 -2.04 33.41
N ILE A 867 18.39 -1.06 33.45
CA ILE A 867 17.83 -0.51 34.72
C ILE A 867 16.30 -0.46 34.69
N HIS A 868 15.75 -0.62 35.90
CA HIS A 868 14.40 -0.99 36.27
C HIS A 868 13.78 0.09 37.21
N VAL A 869 12.45 0.24 37.12
CA VAL A 869 11.47 0.71 38.14
C VAL A 869 11.40 2.22 38.50
N LEU A 870 10.32 2.92 38.94
CA LEU A 870 8.98 2.64 39.54
C LEU A 870 7.97 3.80 39.24
N ALA A 871 6.68 3.45 39.20
CA ALA A 871 5.42 4.23 39.26
C ALA A 871 5.39 5.43 40.27
N ARG A 872 4.44 6.40 40.29
CA ARG A 872 3.30 6.83 39.45
C ARG A 872 2.81 8.22 39.94
N ASP A 873 2.31 9.00 38.98
CA ASP A 873 1.15 9.93 38.98
C ASP A 873 1.17 11.19 39.86
N ILE A 874 0.74 12.37 39.37
CA ILE A 874 -0.66 12.73 39.07
C ILE A 874 -0.83 13.59 37.79
N GLU A 875 -1.96 13.34 37.11
CA GLU A 875 -2.53 13.90 35.87
C GLU A 875 -2.93 15.39 35.89
N ILE A 876 -3.03 15.97 34.68
CA ILE A 876 -3.89 17.14 34.38
C ILE A 876 -4.68 16.87 33.08
N HIS A 877 -6.01 17.07 33.16
CA HIS A 877 -7.00 16.79 32.11
C HIS A 877 -7.04 17.85 30.98
N LEU A 878 -6.74 17.41 29.75
CA LEU A 878 -7.22 17.85 28.43
C LEU A 878 -8.65 17.34 28.11
N GLY A 879 -9.69 18.18 28.18
CA GLY A 879 -11.12 17.81 28.20
C GLY A 879 -11.76 17.17 26.96
N ASP A 880 -12.94 16.59 27.26
CA ASP A 880 -13.93 15.96 26.40
C ASP A 880 -14.71 16.92 25.45
N ASN A 881 -15.36 16.30 24.46
CA ASN A 881 -16.55 16.70 23.69
C ASN A 881 -16.33 17.36 22.31
N GLU A 882 -15.99 16.57 21.29
CA GLU A 882 -16.90 16.10 20.19
C GLU A 882 -16.17 15.16 19.22
#